data_AF-A0ABD8AJA1-F1
#
_entry.id   AF-A0ABD8AJA1-F1
#
_cell.length_a   1.000
_cell.length_b   1.000
_cell.length_c   1.000
_cell.angle_alpha   90.00
_cell.angle_beta   90.00
_cell.angle_gamma   90.00
#
_symmetry.space_group_name_H-M   'P 1'
#
loop_
_entity.id
_entity.type
_entity.pdbx_description
1 polymer ?
#
loop_
_entity_poly.entity_id
_entity_poly.type
_entity_poly.pdbx_seq_one_letter_code
_entity_poly.pdbx_strand_id
1 'polypeptide(L)'
;MKIKKLLLTFTTMPILLPIVVVSYKSNDNNETKIHINKNSTIEISKKDYKTIMNFYKPYYERLGLKYEINNTNYDNNGDYNNVGIIEVNGLKDYNSFLSQNDNFKFNVLNNDEETGRHGYAVTSIIGTDTGINKNANIYYYVDNRIRLLPTVKKMHDKWNINIFNNSASYFANPLDCYYLYQKRKEFNNIAKNILNWFDKKFGSNNVQDAEKWKSNLSMFVLFAKLFVYYYLNNDSMFENEGKKIEKYIEELDQYVGENDIKFIASAGNGNEEINWYNRNYDNSTIKQILKTTNKNNIITKISEMIGNIDINKPDESKELSNTILKNNKYEILNNIKGLVFFKFFLEKNWNSYNSDKKSEFWDDEKRYPGVFDGYKKWISHKKVKNIIYVGAMNSNNIPTNFTAFSDQTNDNHPFISAFGENRSVQSQLYPHYKTQKLLNEYKNKFKNEQNLSRKDLESHYKEKEKEFMGIAIAETRESLYRNLSTNFYSSNYLTFKDYIDYFNSFAGTSMSAPMITGILSLMQNKIKRELTLNEAKILLASSATYSSTTTSKHINFKPEYIIENTSEFWKNNKTKSKTGYGIPKFFEMKKFIMNKVISYSDFKNDNKSEELLSKSYKHNISHNFNNLTGTFSYTIKKTFDSYLDSIIPGSNDEKIIKKLIKEYNAKNKNDYNKNFFDVALTIEMNCERFDKEGELIKYKTERTKFSNSFSSNVERTHFGNYTHFVNGEYYYTIIYNECLKYWDVLSDYYDKKLKKHGEDSTKKEQFISKLWHLYNNYLKKYVNYNAIITIN
;
A
#
# COMPACT_ATOMS: atom_id res chain seq x y z
N MET A 1 66.00 29.38 -1.30
CA MET A 1 65.24 29.99 -0.19
C MET A 1 64.98 31.45 -0.55
N LYS A 2 63.78 32.03 -0.62
CA LYS A 2 62.42 31.66 -0.22
C LYS A 2 61.44 32.21 -1.26
N ILE A 3 60.41 31.41 -1.50
CA ILE A 3 59.17 31.65 -2.23
C ILE A 3 58.28 32.67 -1.49
N LYS A 4 57.56 33.53 -2.23
CA LYS A 4 56.10 33.72 -2.04
C LYS A 4 55.41 34.52 -3.17
N LYS A 5 54.63 33.76 -3.95
CA LYS A 5 53.32 34.06 -4.57
C LYS A 5 53.12 35.40 -5.28
N LEU A 6 53.27 35.36 -6.61
CA LEU A 6 52.56 36.23 -7.55
C LEU A 6 51.34 35.45 -8.08
N LEU A 7 50.13 35.93 -7.78
CA LEU A 7 48.91 35.56 -8.52
C LEU A 7 48.99 36.21 -9.90
N LEU A 8 49.01 35.42 -10.97
CA LEU A 8 48.67 35.89 -12.31
C LEU A 8 47.30 35.33 -12.69
N THR A 9 46.36 36.25 -12.83
CA THR A 9 45.07 36.09 -13.50
C THR A 9 45.26 35.66 -14.95
N PHE A 10 44.84 34.44 -15.29
CA PHE A 10 44.53 34.05 -16.67
C PHE A 10 43.02 34.08 -16.85
N THR A 11 42.58 35.05 -17.64
CA THR A 11 41.25 35.17 -18.22
C THR A 11 40.96 33.96 -19.11
N THR A 12 40.06 33.09 -18.67
CA THR A 12 39.43 32.10 -19.55
C THR A 12 38.11 32.68 -20.02
N MET A 13 38.03 32.98 -21.32
CA MET A 13 36.78 33.30 -22.01
C MET A 13 35.78 32.17 -21.76
N PRO A 14 34.56 32.46 -21.29
CA PRO A 14 33.49 31.48 -21.38
C PRO A 14 33.14 31.33 -22.86
N ILE A 15 33.33 30.13 -23.40
CA ILE A 15 32.66 29.71 -24.64
C ILE A 15 31.17 29.70 -24.30
N LEU A 16 30.51 30.84 -24.55
CA LEU A 16 29.07 30.96 -24.64
C LEU A 16 28.63 30.02 -25.78
N LEU A 17 28.18 28.82 -25.41
CA LEU A 17 27.25 28.08 -26.26
C LEU A 17 26.10 29.04 -26.58
N PRO A 18 25.68 29.20 -27.84
CA PRO A 18 24.56 30.04 -28.16
C PRO A 18 23.33 29.44 -27.48
N ILE A 19 22.94 30.04 -26.37
CA ILE A 19 21.57 29.95 -25.88
C ILE A 19 20.78 30.60 -27.01
N VAL A 20 20.18 29.79 -27.87
CA VAL A 20 19.11 30.25 -28.74
C VAL A 20 17.99 30.66 -27.79
N VAL A 21 18.00 31.93 -27.39
CA VAL A 21 16.85 32.59 -26.80
C VAL A 21 15.86 32.71 -27.95
N VAL A 22 15.11 31.64 -28.22
CA VAL A 22 13.89 31.77 -28.99
C VAL A 22 12.98 32.58 -28.10
N SER A 23 12.94 33.89 -28.33
CA SER A 23 11.81 34.69 -27.90
C SER A 23 10.59 34.16 -28.64
N TYR A 24 9.90 33.20 -28.03
CA TYR A 24 8.59 32.78 -28.49
C TYR A 24 7.62 33.91 -28.14
N LYS A 25 7.50 34.88 -29.06
CA LYS A 25 6.27 35.65 -29.15
C LYS A 25 5.19 34.64 -29.55
N SER A 26 4.39 34.19 -28.58
CA SER A 26 3.16 33.46 -28.89
C SER A 26 2.18 34.44 -29.54
N ASN A 27 2.32 34.65 -30.84
CA ASN A 27 1.23 35.13 -31.66
C ASN A 27 0.30 33.93 -31.92
N ASP A 28 -0.36 33.41 -30.89
CA ASP A 28 -1.46 32.46 -31.02
C ASP A 28 -2.72 33.09 -30.39
N ASN A 29 -3.20 34.15 -31.03
CA ASN A 29 -4.48 34.79 -30.68
C ASN A 29 -5.71 33.92 -31.02
N ASN A 30 -5.52 32.63 -31.36
CA ASN A 30 -6.58 31.69 -31.75
C ASN A 30 -6.46 30.32 -31.04
N GLU A 31 -5.94 30.24 -29.80
CA GLU A 31 -6.07 28.99 -29.04
C GLU A 31 -7.55 28.75 -28.66
N THR A 32 -8.17 27.72 -29.24
CA THR A 32 -9.54 27.30 -28.89
C THR A 32 -9.59 26.91 -27.41
N LYS A 33 -10.35 27.70 -26.64
CA LYS A 33 -10.66 27.39 -25.24
C LYS A 33 -11.77 26.34 -25.17
N ILE A 34 -11.70 25.50 -24.16
CA ILE A 34 -12.71 24.49 -23.84
C ILE A 34 -12.99 24.50 -22.35
N HIS A 35 -14.23 24.25 -21.95
CA HIS A 35 -14.58 24.00 -20.56
C HIS A 35 -13.92 22.70 -20.08
N ILE A 36 -13.42 22.67 -18.85
CA ILE A 36 -12.76 21.46 -18.31
C ILE A 36 -13.73 20.29 -18.07
N ASN A 37 -15.01 20.59 -17.86
CA ASN A 37 -16.13 19.65 -17.96
C ASN A 37 -17.44 20.40 -18.25
N LYS A 38 -18.49 19.67 -18.62
CA LYS A 38 -19.81 20.22 -19.00
C LYS A 38 -20.47 21.12 -17.95
N ASN A 39 -20.16 20.94 -16.67
CA ASN A 39 -20.74 21.69 -15.55
C ASN A 39 -19.77 22.78 -15.01
N SER A 40 -18.58 22.94 -15.61
CA SER A 40 -17.55 23.82 -15.10
C SER A 40 -17.55 25.19 -15.76
N THR A 41 -17.41 26.24 -14.96
CA THR A 41 -17.17 27.60 -15.46
C THR A 41 -15.71 27.86 -15.82
N ILE A 42 -14.81 26.87 -15.64
CA ILE A 42 -13.38 27.01 -15.91
C ILE A 42 -13.09 26.60 -17.36
N GLU A 43 -12.42 27.48 -18.10
CA GLU A 43 -12.01 27.25 -19.48
C GLU A 43 -10.49 27.26 -19.61
N ILE A 44 -9.92 26.27 -20.29
CA ILE A 44 -8.48 26.23 -20.58
C ILE A 44 -8.24 26.01 -22.05
N SER A 45 -7.03 26.30 -22.53
CA SER A 45 -6.68 25.96 -23.90
C SER A 45 -6.77 24.45 -24.12
N LYS A 46 -7.17 24.02 -25.32
CA LYS A 46 -7.16 22.59 -25.68
C LYS A 46 -5.76 21.95 -25.53
N LYS A 47 -4.70 22.76 -25.66
CA LYS A 47 -3.31 22.35 -25.46
C LYS A 47 -3.01 22.06 -23.99
N ASP A 48 -3.44 22.94 -23.08
CA ASP A 48 -3.28 22.74 -21.64
C ASP A 48 -4.08 21.52 -21.17
N TYR A 49 -5.32 21.38 -21.65
CA TYR A 49 -6.15 20.21 -21.35
C TYR A 49 -5.46 18.91 -21.72
N LYS A 50 -4.98 18.79 -22.97
CA LYS A 50 -4.22 17.61 -23.42
C LYS A 50 -2.94 17.39 -22.60
N THR A 51 -2.30 18.45 -22.16
CA THR A 51 -1.09 18.35 -21.34
C THR A 51 -1.40 17.79 -19.96
N ILE A 52 -2.46 18.26 -19.30
CA ILE A 52 -2.90 17.79 -17.98
C ILE A 52 -3.34 16.32 -18.04
N MET A 53 -4.13 15.93 -19.05
CA MET A 53 -4.55 14.52 -19.25
C MET A 53 -3.37 13.54 -19.29
N ASN A 54 -2.22 13.97 -19.81
CA ASN A 54 -1.04 13.14 -19.96
C ASN A 54 -0.15 13.07 -18.70
N PHE A 55 -0.62 13.57 -17.54
CA PHE A 55 0.18 13.61 -16.33
C PHE A 55 0.58 12.21 -15.82
N TYR A 56 -0.34 11.26 -15.86
CA TYR A 56 -0.12 9.90 -15.37
C TYR A 56 -0.01 8.84 -16.46
N LYS A 57 -0.11 9.23 -17.74
CA LYS A 57 0.04 8.33 -18.88
C LYS A 57 1.25 7.39 -18.78
N PRO A 58 2.48 7.83 -18.42
CA PRO A 58 3.61 6.93 -18.26
C PRO A 58 3.41 5.83 -17.20
N TYR A 59 2.72 6.15 -16.10
CA TYR A 59 2.40 5.17 -15.06
C TYR A 59 1.38 4.16 -15.58
N TYR A 60 0.35 4.63 -16.27
CA TYR A 60 -0.70 3.77 -16.82
C TYR A 60 -0.16 2.82 -17.90
N GLU A 61 0.72 3.31 -18.77
CA GLU A 61 1.41 2.47 -19.75
C GLU A 61 2.23 1.36 -19.06
N ARG A 62 2.94 1.69 -17.98
CA ARG A 62 3.68 0.71 -17.18
C ARG A 62 2.80 -0.24 -16.37
N LEU A 63 1.57 0.15 -16.05
CA LEU A 63 0.51 -0.72 -15.52
C LEU A 63 -0.12 -1.60 -16.61
N GLY A 64 0.32 -1.47 -17.87
CA GLY A 64 -0.16 -2.29 -18.98
C GLY A 64 -1.45 -1.78 -19.63
N LEU A 65 -1.78 -0.50 -19.46
CA LEU A 65 -3.04 0.10 -19.93
C LEU A 65 -2.92 0.82 -21.29
N LYS A 66 -1.79 0.71 -21.99
CA LYS A 66 -1.47 1.47 -23.22
C LYS A 66 -2.62 1.53 -24.24
N TYR A 67 -3.30 0.41 -24.48
CA TYR A 67 -4.39 0.31 -25.46
C TYR A 67 -5.76 0.67 -24.89
N GLU A 68 -5.90 0.69 -23.56
CA GLU A 68 -7.19 0.91 -22.91
C GLU A 68 -7.41 2.39 -22.56
N ILE A 69 -6.34 3.17 -22.30
CA ILE A 69 -6.45 4.61 -21.97
C ILE A 69 -7.04 5.43 -23.13
N ASN A 70 -6.82 4.99 -24.38
CA ASN A 70 -7.25 5.70 -25.59
C ASN A 70 -8.58 5.18 -26.16
N ASN A 71 -9.09 4.05 -25.68
CA ASN A 71 -10.34 3.50 -26.18
C ASN A 71 -11.51 4.32 -25.62
N THR A 72 -12.62 4.44 -26.36
CA THR A 72 -13.84 5.19 -26.00
C THR A 72 -15.10 4.34 -25.99
N ASN A 73 -15.03 3.06 -26.39
CA ASN A 73 -16.19 2.17 -26.42
C ASN A 73 -16.40 1.49 -25.07
N TYR A 74 -17.41 1.94 -24.33
CA TYR A 74 -17.67 1.47 -22.96
C TYR A 74 -19.16 1.40 -22.63
N ASP A 75 -19.48 0.55 -21.66
CA ASP A 75 -20.81 0.45 -21.07
C ASP A 75 -20.93 1.45 -19.90
N ASN A 76 -21.90 2.36 -19.99
CA ASN A 76 -22.12 3.43 -19.02
C ASN A 76 -23.23 3.11 -18.00
N ASN A 77 -23.91 1.96 -18.14
CA ASN A 77 -25.17 1.68 -17.44
C ASN A 77 -25.11 0.47 -16.50
N GLY A 78 -23.98 -0.23 -16.40
CA GLY A 78 -23.82 -1.35 -15.46
C GLY A 78 -23.55 -0.91 -14.03
N ASP A 79 -24.21 -1.57 -13.06
CA ASP A 79 -24.00 -1.34 -11.61
C ASP A 79 -22.54 -1.57 -11.18
N TYR A 80 -21.82 -2.44 -11.90
CA TYR A 80 -20.39 -2.72 -11.70
C TYR A 80 -19.46 -1.52 -11.98
N ASN A 81 -20.01 -0.39 -12.46
CA ASN A 81 -19.28 0.87 -12.68
C ASN A 81 -19.26 1.79 -11.45
N ASN A 82 -20.05 1.49 -10.40
CA ASN A 82 -20.12 2.32 -9.20
C ASN A 82 -18.83 2.17 -8.38
N VAL A 83 -18.15 3.30 -8.12
CA VAL A 83 -16.92 3.33 -7.32
C VAL A 83 -17.10 4.26 -6.12
N GLY A 84 -16.91 3.72 -4.92
CA GLY A 84 -16.88 4.50 -3.69
C GLY A 84 -15.49 5.08 -3.45
N ILE A 85 -15.41 6.36 -3.12
CA ILE A 85 -14.20 7.03 -2.64
C ILE A 85 -14.48 7.51 -1.22
N ILE A 86 -13.69 7.01 -0.28
CA ILE A 86 -13.75 7.41 1.12
C ILE A 86 -12.49 8.20 1.44
N GLU A 87 -12.70 9.43 1.89
CA GLU A 87 -11.65 10.42 2.16
C GLU A 87 -11.81 11.03 3.54
N VAL A 88 -10.77 11.73 4.01
CA VAL A 88 -10.76 12.37 5.33
C VAL A 88 -10.99 13.88 5.27
N ASN A 89 -10.99 14.45 4.07
CA ASN A 89 -11.20 15.87 3.84
C ASN A 89 -12.28 16.03 2.76
N GLY A 90 -13.06 17.10 2.84
CA GLY A 90 -14.03 17.44 1.80
C GLY A 90 -13.41 18.01 0.52
N LEU A 91 -14.24 18.15 -0.51
CA LEU A 91 -13.90 18.86 -1.76
C LEU A 91 -14.52 20.25 -1.73
N LYS A 92 -13.76 21.28 -2.11
CA LYS A 92 -14.26 22.67 -2.18
C LYS A 92 -15.07 22.90 -3.45
N ASP A 93 -14.59 22.41 -4.59
CA ASP A 93 -15.26 22.51 -5.88
C ASP A 93 -15.05 21.22 -6.68
N TYR A 94 -16.09 20.39 -6.79
CA TYR A 94 -16.04 19.15 -7.56
C TYR A 94 -16.28 19.38 -9.07
N ASN A 95 -16.74 20.56 -9.50
CA ASN A 95 -16.79 20.92 -10.91
C ASN A 95 -15.40 21.27 -11.47
N SER A 96 -14.35 21.16 -10.65
CA SER A 96 -12.96 21.33 -11.07
C SER A 96 -12.35 20.07 -11.69
N PHE A 97 -13.01 18.90 -11.64
CA PHE A 97 -12.49 17.68 -12.26
C PHE A 97 -12.47 17.77 -13.80
N LEU A 98 -11.38 17.29 -14.41
CA LEU A 98 -11.26 17.26 -15.87
C LEU A 98 -12.05 16.08 -16.44
N SER A 99 -13.06 16.38 -17.27
CA SER A 99 -13.78 15.37 -18.04
C SER A 99 -14.56 15.99 -19.20
N GLN A 100 -14.21 15.61 -20.43
CA GLN A 100 -15.03 15.86 -21.63
C GLN A 100 -16.02 14.71 -21.89
N ASN A 101 -16.13 13.75 -20.97
CA ASN A 101 -17.13 12.69 -21.09
C ASN A 101 -18.51 13.23 -20.71
N ASP A 102 -19.43 13.26 -21.66
CA ASP A 102 -20.82 13.70 -21.42
C ASP A 102 -21.52 12.88 -20.33
N ASN A 103 -21.09 11.64 -20.11
CA ASN A 103 -21.61 10.74 -19.09
C ASN A 103 -20.82 10.77 -17.77
N PHE A 104 -19.92 11.74 -17.57
CA PHE A 104 -19.23 11.91 -16.30
C PHE A 104 -20.24 12.13 -15.16
N LYS A 105 -20.14 11.29 -14.12
CA LYS A 105 -21.00 11.31 -12.94
C LYS A 105 -20.14 11.37 -11.68
N PHE A 106 -20.38 12.39 -10.88
CA PHE A 106 -19.71 12.61 -9.60
C PHE A 106 -20.75 12.93 -8.53
N ASN A 107 -20.96 12.00 -7.62
CA ASN A 107 -21.99 12.09 -6.59
C ASN A 107 -21.33 12.35 -5.23
N VAL A 108 -21.58 13.52 -4.65
CA VAL A 108 -21.11 13.85 -3.31
C VAL A 108 -22.17 13.41 -2.30
N LEU A 109 -21.86 12.37 -1.53
CA LEU A 109 -22.80 11.79 -0.56
C LEU A 109 -22.69 12.43 0.84
N ASN A 110 -21.49 12.89 1.20
CA ASN A 110 -21.21 13.63 2.42
C ASN A 110 -19.99 14.53 2.17
N ASN A 111 -20.09 15.80 2.54
CA ASN A 111 -19.00 16.78 2.44
C ASN A 111 -18.94 17.70 3.69
N ASP A 112 -19.50 17.26 4.82
CA ASP A 112 -19.69 18.07 6.03
C ASP A 112 -18.38 18.35 6.82
N GLU A 113 -17.21 18.10 6.22
CA GLU A 113 -15.90 18.27 6.88
C GLU A 113 -14.99 19.26 6.13
N GLU A 114 -13.90 19.68 6.78
CA GLU A 114 -12.98 20.67 6.23
C GLU A 114 -12.42 20.24 4.86
N THR A 115 -12.41 21.16 3.89
CA THR A 115 -12.04 20.87 2.51
C THR A 115 -10.53 20.81 2.32
N GLY A 116 -10.03 19.86 1.54
CA GLY A 116 -8.61 19.69 1.24
C GLY A 116 -8.34 19.30 -0.22
N ARG A 117 -7.09 19.48 -0.67
CA ARG A 117 -6.66 19.15 -2.06
C ARG A 117 -6.41 17.66 -2.28
N HIS A 118 -6.23 16.90 -1.19
CA HIS A 118 -5.94 15.46 -1.23
C HIS A 118 -7.01 14.67 -1.99
N GLY A 119 -8.28 14.85 -1.61
CA GLY A 119 -9.41 14.16 -2.24
C GLY A 119 -9.52 14.44 -3.73
N TYR A 120 -9.16 15.65 -4.17
CA TYR A 120 -9.14 15.99 -5.61
C TYR A 120 -8.09 15.16 -6.35
N ALA A 121 -6.85 15.11 -5.86
CA ALA A 121 -5.78 14.38 -6.53
C ALA A 121 -6.05 12.86 -6.61
N VAL A 122 -6.57 12.28 -5.51
CA VAL A 122 -6.96 10.87 -5.44
C VAL A 122 -8.08 10.56 -6.42
N THR A 123 -9.14 11.38 -6.38
CA THR A 123 -10.32 11.18 -7.24
C THR A 123 -9.98 11.39 -8.71
N SER A 124 -9.07 12.30 -9.05
CA SER A 124 -8.62 12.55 -10.43
C SER A 124 -7.91 11.37 -11.09
N ILE A 125 -7.63 10.29 -10.36
CA ILE A 125 -7.04 9.05 -10.89
C ILE A 125 -8.13 8.04 -11.33
N ILE A 126 -9.41 8.26 -11.00
CA ILE A 126 -10.53 7.34 -11.30
C ILE A 126 -11.70 8.14 -11.89
N GLY A 127 -12.35 7.64 -12.94
CA GLY A 127 -13.61 8.26 -13.41
C GLY A 127 -13.47 9.60 -14.14
N THR A 128 -12.25 10.12 -14.31
CA THR A 128 -11.96 11.41 -14.95
C THR A 128 -11.09 11.21 -16.19
N ASP A 129 -10.94 12.26 -17.01
CA ASP A 129 -10.12 12.20 -18.22
C ASP A 129 -8.62 12.04 -17.96
N THR A 130 -8.17 12.40 -16.77
CA THR A 130 -6.82 12.17 -16.26
C THR A 130 -6.62 10.77 -15.67
N GLY A 131 -7.71 10.04 -15.43
CA GLY A 131 -7.74 8.81 -14.65
C GLY A 131 -7.95 7.52 -15.44
N ILE A 132 -8.08 6.41 -14.70
CA ILE A 132 -8.40 5.07 -15.20
C ILE A 132 -9.91 4.85 -15.07
N ASN A 133 -10.51 4.19 -16.06
CA ASN A 133 -11.97 4.03 -16.24
C ASN A 133 -12.73 5.36 -16.22
N LYS A 134 -12.80 6.03 -17.38
CA LYS A 134 -13.48 7.33 -17.56
C LYS A 134 -15.01 7.29 -17.37
N ASN A 135 -15.61 6.11 -17.22
CA ASN A 135 -17.05 5.93 -17.05
C ASN A 135 -17.41 5.43 -15.65
N ALA A 136 -16.45 5.36 -14.73
CA ALA A 136 -16.75 5.06 -13.35
C ALA A 136 -17.73 6.10 -12.80
N ASN A 137 -18.82 5.63 -12.20
CA ASN A 137 -19.77 6.47 -11.49
C ASN A 137 -19.25 6.68 -10.08
N ILE A 138 -18.70 7.86 -9.80
CA ILE A 138 -17.97 8.11 -8.55
C ILE A 138 -18.95 8.53 -7.46
N TYR A 139 -18.82 7.89 -6.30
CA TYR A 139 -19.54 8.23 -5.07
C TYR A 139 -18.54 8.62 -3.99
N TYR A 140 -18.51 9.92 -3.69
CA TYR A 140 -17.55 10.51 -2.76
C TYR A 140 -18.15 10.68 -1.37
N TYR A 141 -17.43 10.21 -0.36
CA TYR A 141 -17.85 10.32 1.03
C TYR A 141 -16.68 10.72 1.93
N VAL A 142 -16.88 11.74 2.75
CA VAL A 142 -15.91 12.11 3.78
C VAL A 142 -16.20 11.37 5.09
N ASP A 143 -15.24 10.58 5.57
CA ASP A 143 -15.31 9.81 6.82
C ASP A 143 -14.20 10.21 7.81
N ASN A 144 -14.58 10.41 9.07
CA ASN A 144 -13.65 10.80 10.14
C ASN A 144 -12.91 9.63 10.80
N ARG A 145 -12.64 8.56 10.05
CA ARG A 145 -11.81 7.40 10.45
C ARG A 145 -12.35 6.54 11.60
N ILE A 146 -13.54 6.82 12.15
CA ILE A 146 -14.18 6.01 13.21
C ILE A 146 -15.48 5.33 12.70
N ARG A 147 -15.98 5.73 11.53
CA ARG A 147 -17.27 5.26 10.98
C ARG A 147 -17.16 4.56 9.64
N LEU A 148 -15.94 4.23 9.21
CA LEU A 148 -15.66 3.47 8.00
C LEU A 148 -16.58 2.26 7.76
N LEU A 149 -16.79 1.34 8.72
CA LEU A 149 -17.68 0.19 8.53
C LEU A 149 -19.14 0.61 8.33
N PRO A 150 -19.75 1.44 9.21
CA PRO A 150 -21.07 2.02 8.93
C PRO A 150 -21.19 2.74 7.58
N THR A 151 -20.16 3.49 7.19
CA THR A 151 -20.10 4.21 5.91
C THR A 151 -20.05 3.25 4.74
N VAL A 152 -19.19 2.22 4.78
CA VAL A 152 -19.10 1.18 3.76
C VAL A 152 -20.42 0.41 3.65
N LYS A 153 -21.03 0.02 4.78
CA LYS A 153 -22.36 -0.61 4.82
C LYS A 153 -23.41 0.23 4.11
N LYS A 154 -23.55 1.49 4.53
CA LYS A 154 -24.50 2.43 3.93
C LYS A 154 -24.25 2.61 2.43
N MET A 155 -22.99 2.74 2.02
CA MET A 155 -22.60 2.92 0.63
C MET A 155 -22.92 1.69 -0.23
N HIS A 156 -22.62 0.51 0.29
CA HIS A 156 -22.95 -0.78 -0.31
C HIS A 156 -24.46 -0.98 -0.44
N ASP A 157 -25.20 -0.89 0.67
CA ASP A 157 -26.63 -1.22 0.73
C ASP A 157 -27.49 -0.27 -0.11
N LYS A 158 -27.17 1.04 -0.10
CA LYS A 158 -28.02 2.06 -0.74
C LYS A 158 -27.68 2.33 -2.20
N TRP A 159 -26.42 2.21 -2.59
CA TRP A 159 -25.95 2.58 -3.93
C TRP A 159 -25.26 1.43 -4.68
N ASN A 160 -25.35 0.20 -4.16
CA ASN A 160 -24.76 -1.01 -4.75
C ASN A 160 -23.27 -0.82 -5.09
N ILE A 161 -22.52 -0.27 -4.14
CA ILE A 161 -21.08 -0.01 -4.31
C ILE A 161 -20.32 -1.23 -3.81
N ASN A 162 -19.60 -1.88 -4.71
CA ASN A 162 -18.82 -3.09 -4.42
C ASN A 162 -17.30 -2.90 -4.56
N ILE A 163 -16.86 -1.73 -5.03
CA ILE A 163 -15.44 -1.35 -5.10
C ILE A 163 -15.23 -0.01 -4.42
N PHE A 164 -14.28 0.02 -3.48
CA PHE A 164 -13.96 1.18 -2.66
C PHE A 164 -12.49 1.54 -2.78
N ASN A 165 -12.22 2.83 -2.89
CA ASN A 165 -10.93 3.42 -2.58
C ASN A 165 -10.98 4.07 -1.20
N ASN A 166 -10.05 3.71 -0.33
CA ASN A 166 -9.73 4.45 0.88
C ASN A 166 -8.28 4.91 0.80
N SER A 167 -8.10 6.17 0.43
CA SER A 167 -6.77 6.76 0.23
C SER A 167 -6.07 7.06 1.55
N ALA A 168 -6.81 7.16 2.66
CA ALA A 168 -6.24 7.27 3.99
C ALA A 168 -5.79 5.89 4.45
N SER A 169 -4.53 5.79 4.88
CA SER A 169 -4.14 4.59 5.60
C SER A 169 -4.92 4.58 6.93
N TYR A 170 -5.65 3.51 7.20
CA TYR A 170 -6.43 3.38 8.45
C TYR A 170 -5.51 3.22 9.68
N PHE A 171 -4.20 3.16 9.45
CA PHE A 171 -3.16 3.24 10.46
C PHE A 171 -2.99 4.69 10.92
N ALA A 172 -4.07 5.22 11.51
CA ALA A 172 -3.98 6.31 12.44
C ALA A 172 -2.81 6.04 13.39
N ASN A 173 -1.99 7.06 13.59
CA ASN A 173 -0.90 6.97 14.55
C ASN A 173 -1.50 6.48 15.89
N PRO A 174 -0.78 5.71 16.72
CA PRO A 174 -1.26 5.34 18.05
C PRO A 174 -1.80 6.54 18.86
N LEU A 175 -1.20 7.73 18.69
CA LEU A 175 -1.70 9.00 19.23
C LEU A 175 -3.08 9.38 18.68
N ASP A 176 -3.27 9.28 17.37
CA ASP A 176 -4.55 9.57 16.70
C ASP A 176 -5.62 8.59 17.20
N CYS A 177 -5.28 7.30 17.30
CA CYS A 177 -6.23 6.28 17.73
C CYS A 177 -6.75 6.51 19.16
N TYR A 178 -5.88 6.86 20.11
CA TYR A 178 -6.33 7.14 21.48
C TYR A 178 -7.24 8.38 21.54
N TYR A 179 -6.93 9.40 20.74
CA TYR A 179 -7.79 10.57 20.55
C TYR A 179 -9.18 10.20 20.01
N LEU A 180 -9.28 9.22 19.11
CA LEU A 180 -10.56 8.78 18.55
C LEU A 180 -11.48 8.12 19.60
N TYR A 181 -10.92 7.51 20.67
CA TYR A 181 -11.70 6.80 21.70
C TYR A 181 -12.02 7.63 22.95
N GLN A 182 -11.29 8.73 23.24
CA GLN A 182 -11.57 9.57 24.42
C GLN A 182 -12.13 10.94 24.05
N LYS A 183 -13.40 11.18 24.38
CA LYS A 183 -14.06 12.50 24.45
C LYS A 183 -13.73 13.47 23.29
N ARG A 184 -13.91 13.02 22.04
CA ARG A 184 -13.66 13.77 20.79
C ARG A 184 -14.14 15.24 20.82
N LYS A 185 -15.31 15.51 21.41
CA LYS A 185 -15.86 16.87 21.53
C LYS A 185 -14.99 17.77 22.41
N GLU A 186 -14.52 17.27 23.54
CA GLU A 186 -13.70 18.02 24.51
C GLU A 186 -12.35 18.39 23.89
N PHE A 187 -11.61 17.40 23.35
CA PHE A 187 -10.34 17.67 22.69
C PHE A 187 -10.46 18.56 21.44
N ASN A 188 -11.54 18.44 20.67
CA ASN A 188 -11.81 19.36 19.56
C ASN A 188 -11.99 20.80 20.03
N ASN A 189 -12.73 21.01 21.13
CA ASN A 189 -12.93 22.33 21.70
C ASN A 189 -11.61 22.89 22.23
N ILE A 190 -10.83 22.08 22.95
CA ILE A 190 -9.49 22.44 23.43
C ILE A 190 -8.60 22.88 22.26
N ALA A 191 -8.52 22.08 21.20
CA ALA A 191 -7.69 22.39 20.05
C ALA A 191 -8.12 23.68 19.33
N LYS A 192 -9.43 23.91 19.20
CA LYS A 192 -9.97 25.16 18.64
C LYS A 192 -9.64 26.37 19.51
N ASN A 193 -9.78 26.26 20.83
CA ASN A 193 -9.43 27.33 21.76
C ASN A 193 -7.93 27.68 21.68
N ILE A 194 -7.06 26.67 21.61
CA ILE A 194 -5.61 26.84 21.42
C ILE A 194 -5.33 27.56 20.11
N LEU A 195 -5.95 27.14 19.02
CA LEU A 195 -5.78 27.79 17.72
C LEU A 195 -6.22 29.27 17.76
N ASN A 196 -7.37 29.57 18.36
CA ASN A 196 -7.89 30.93 18.49
C ASN A 196 -6.99 31.81 19.37
N TRP A 197 -6.47 31.26 20.46
CA TRP A 197 -5.49 31.96 21.30
C TRP A 197 -4.22 32.28 20.52
N PHE A 198 -3.74 31.35 19.70
CA PHE A 198 -2.59 31.58 18.82
C PHE A 198 -2.85 32.64 17.75
N ASP A 199 -4.03 32.61 17.13
CA ASP A 199 -4.43 33.64 16.16
C ASP A 199 -4.43 35.03 16.81
N LYS A 200 -4.97 35.16 18.04
CA LYS A 200 -4.92 36.41 18.81
C LYS A 200 -3.50 36.86 19.14
N LYS A 201 -2.60 35.93 19.47
CA LYS A 201 -1.21 36.23 19.83
C LYS A 201 -0.40 36.76 18.65
N PHE A 202 -0.57 36.19 17.46
CA PHE A 202 0.21 36.56 16.27
C PHE A 202 -0.48 37.61 15.40
N GLY A 203 -1.82 37.66 15.36
CA GLY A 203 -2.58 38.56 14.49
C GLY A 203 -2.30 38.33 12.99
N SER A 204 -2.82 39.21 12.13
CA SER A 204 -2.71 39.11 10.67
C SER A 204 -1.29 39.33 10.12
N ASN A 205 -0.42 40.05 10.85
CA ASN A 205 0.86 40.54 10.33
C ASN A 205 2.09 39.72 10.74
N ASN A 206 2.00 38.85 11.75
CA ASN A 206 3.15 38.05 12.21
C ASN A 206 3.21 36.67 11.54
N VAL A 207 3.37 36.68 10.21
CA VAL A 207 3.43 35.46 9.38
C VAL A 207 4.64 34.58 9.75
N GLN A 208 5.82 35.18 9.90
CA GLN A 208 7.07 34.44 10.18
C GLN A 208 7.04 33.72 11.53
N ASP A 209 6.52 34.36 12.58
CA ASP A 209 6.42 33.74 13.90
C ASP A 209 5.37 32.62 13.93
N ALA A 210 4.24 32.80 13.21
CA ALA A 210 3.24 31.75 13.05
C ALA A 210 3.80 30.54 12.29
N GLU A 211 4.61 30.74 11.25
CA GLU A 211 5.31 29.65 10.56
C GLU A 211 6.32 28.94 11.45
N LYS A 212 7.12 29.69 12.21
CA LYS A 212 8.08 29.14 13.17
C LYS A 212 7.37 28.31 14.24
N TRP A 213 6.26 28.81 14.78
CA TRP A 213 5.44 28.07 15.73
C TRP A 213 4.83 26.81 15.12
N LYS A 214 4.24 26.90 13.91
CA LYS A 214 3.71 25.74 13.17
C LYS A 214 4.80 24.67 13.00
N SER A 215 6.00 25.06 12.57
CA SER A 215 7.12 24.15 12.38
C SER A 215 7.53 23.45 13.68
N ASN A 216 7.66 24.21 14.78
CA ASN A 216 7.95 23.65 16.09
C ASN A 216 6.84 22.70 16.57
N LEU A 217 5.57 23.06 16.38
CA LEU A 217 4.43 22.23 16.71
C LEU A 217 4.48 20.88 15.99
N SER A 218 4.68 20.87 14.68
CA SER A 218 4.83 19.65 13.88
C SER A 218 5.99 18.77 14.36
N MET A 219 7.12 19.40 14.72
CA MET A 219 8.30 18.72 15.25
C MET A 219 8.04 18.01 16.58
N PHE A 220 7.33 18.66 17.51
CA PHE A 220 6.98 18.05 18.79
C PHE A 220 5.96 16.92 18.66
N VAL A 221 5.01 17.05 17.74
CA VAL A 221 4.04 15.98 17.48
C VAL A 221 4.78 14.76 16.97
N LEU A 222 5.73 14.94 16.06
CA LEU A 222 6.54 13.83 15.59
C LEU A 222 7.33 13.19 16.74
N PHE A 223 7.93 13.98 17.62
CA PHE A 223 8.57 13.46 18.82
C PHE A 223 7.62 12.59 19.65
N ALA A 224 6.40 13.08 19.92
CA ALA A 224 5.38 12.33 20.64
C ALA A 224 5.05 11.01 19.95
N LYS A 225 4.91 11.01 18.62
CA LYS A 225 4.63 9.80 17.82
C LYS A 225 5.70 8.73 18.05
N LEU A 226 6.97 9.14 17.99
CA LEU A 226 8.11 8.24 18.14
C LEU A 226 8.22 7.71 19.57
N PHE A 227 7.98 8.56 20.57
CA PHE A 227 7.93 8.12 21.96
C PHE A 227 6.89 7.01 22.14
N VAL A 228 5.70 7.18 21.57
CA VAL A 228 4.65 6.16 21.65
C VAL A 228 5.02 4.89 20.88
N TYR A 229 5.61 4.99 19.69
CA TYR A 229 6.09 3.80 18.96
C TYR A 229 7.17 3.04 19.73
N TYR A 230 8.16 3.74 20.30
CA TYR A 230 9.17 3.09 21.11
C TYR A 230 8.56 2.36 22.31
N TYR A 231 7.56 2.95 22.94
CA TYR A 231 6.90 2.35 24.09
C TYR A 231 5.98 1.17 23.72
N LEU A 232 5.29 1.22 22.58
CA LEU A 232 4.55 0.09 22.00
C LEU A 232 5.40 -1.18 21.88
N ASN A 233 6.71 -1.03 21.68
CA ASN A 233 7.62 -2.16 21.59
C ASN A 233 7.91 -2.83 22.95
N ASN A 234 7.70 -2.10 24.05
CA ASN A 234 8.27 -2.41 25.37
C ASN A 234 7.24 -2.51 26.51
N ASP A 235 5.95 -2.20 26.28
CA ASP A 235 4.92 -2.22 27.34
C ASP A 235 3.53 -2.68 26.84
N SER A 236 2.86 -3.50 27.65
CA SER A 236 1.54 -4.08 27.45
C SER A 236 0.37 -3.08 27.43
N MET A 237 0.54 -1.85 27.90
CA MET A 237 -0.56 -0.89 28.03
C MET A 237 -1.26 -0.57 26.69
N PHE A 238 -0.49 -0.36 25.62
CA PHE A 238 -1.05 -0.07 24.30
C PHE A 238 -1.58 -1.31 23.59
N GLU A 239 -1.29 -2.50 24.08
CA GLU A 239 -1.85 -3.74 23.56
C GLU A 239 -3.38 -3.73 23.72
N ASN A 240 -3.91 -3.21 24.82
CA ASN A 240 -5.35 -3.16 25.08
C ASN A 240 -6.11 -2.14 24.22
N GLU A 241 -5.54 -0.97 23.96
CA GLU A 241 -6.15 0.01 23.04
C GLU A 241 -5.94 -0.42 21.58
N GLY A 242 -4.78 -1.01 21.26
CA GLY A 242 -4.51 -1.67 19.99
C GLY A 242 -5.57 -2.72 19.65
N LYS A 243 -5.94 -3.58 20.62
CA LYS A 243 -6.99 -4.60 20.49
C LYS A 243 -8.36 -4.02 20.11
N LYS A 244 -8.72 -2.82 20.57
CA LYS A 244 -10.01 -2.19 20.20
C LYS A 244 -10.05 -1.77 18.73
N ILE A 245 -8.93 -1.24 18.23
CA ILE A 245 -8.78 -0.83 16.82
C ILE A 245 -8.69 -2.07 15.94
N GLU A 246 -7.95 -3.09 16.38
CA GLU A 246 -7.87 -4.40 15.73
C GLU A 246 -9.28 -4.96 15.55
N LYS A 247 -10.08 -5.02 16.62
CA LYS A 247 -11.47 -5.48 16.54
C LYS A 247 -12.29 -4.73 15.48
N TYR A 248 -12.21 -3.41 15.45
CA TYR A 248 -12.95 -2.62 14.45
C TYR A 248 -12.51 -2.92 13.01
N ILE A 249 -11.20 -3.07 12.81
CA ILE A 249 -10.63 -3.41 11.51
C ILE A 249 -11.01 -4.83 11.10
N GLU A 250 -11.01 -5.78 12.04
CA GLU A 250 -11.46 -7.16 11.84
C GLU A 250 -12.94 -7.21 11.46
N GLU A 251 -13.79 -6.41 12.10
CA GLU A 251 -15.22 -6.30 11.75
C GLU A 251 -15.41 -5.76 10.32
N LEU A 252 -14.60 -4.77 9.90
CA LEU A 252 -14.59 -4.29 8.52
C LEU A 252 -14.09 -5.38 7.55
N ASP A 253 -12.98 -6.04 7.87
CA ASP A 253 -12.38 -7.09 7.05
C ASP A 253 -13.35 -8.27 6.85
N GLN A 254 -14.03 -8.67 7.92
CA GLN A 254 -15.07 -9.69 7.88
C GLN A 254 -16.22 -9.24 6.97
N TYR A 255 -16.78 -8.04 7.19
CA TYR A 255 -17.87 -7.53 6.37
C TYR A 255 -17.50 -7.46 4.88
N VAL A 256 -16.28 -7.01 4.57
CA VAL A 256 -15.75 -6.95 3.20
C VAL A 256 -15.66 -8.34 2.56
N GLY A 257 -15.21 -9.35 3.31
CA GLY A 257 -15.14 -10.74 2.83
C GLY A 257 -16.51 -11.39 2.64
N GLU A 258 -17.44 -11.18 3.57
CA GLU A 258 -18.80 -11.74 3.53
C GLU A 258 -19.61 -11.21 2.34
N ASN A 259 -19.41 -9.93 1.98
CA ASN A 259 -20.16 -9.24 0.94
C ASN A 259 -19.38 -9.08 -0.38
N ASP A 260 -18.23 -9.75 -0.52
CA ASP A 260 -17.45 -9.78 -1.77
C ASP A 260 -17.02 -8.37 -2.25
N ILE A 261 -16.76 -7.48 -1.28
CA ILE A 261 -16.39 -6.09 -1.51
C ILE A 261 -14.90 -6.02 -1.83
N LYS A 262 -14.54 -5.24 -2.86
CA LYS A 262 -13.15 -4.91 -3.18
C LYS A 262 -12.81 -3.63 -2.44
N PHE A 263 -12.26 -3.77 -1.23
CA PHE A 263 -11.84 -2.62 -0.42
C PHE A 263 -10.33 -2.38 -0.58
N ILE A 264 -9.97 -1.34 -1.34
CA ILE A 264 -8.58 -0.99 -1.65
C ILE A 264 -8.15 0.16 -0.75
N ALA A 265 -7.09 -0.06 0.02
CA ALA A 265 -6.59 0.91 0.98
C ALA A 265 -5.13 1.28 0.73
N SER A 266 -4.78 2.52 1.04
CA SER A 266 -3.39 2.97 1.13
C SER A 266 -2.63 2.20 2.21
N ALA A 267 -1.45 1.68 1.90
CA ALA A 267 -0.59 1.04 2.89
C ALA A 267 -0.07 2.03 3.96
N GLY A 268 -0.01 3.33 3.63
CA GLY A 268 0.48 4.38 4.52
C GLY A 268 1.94 4.78 4.30
N ASN A 269 2.29 5.94 4.84
CA ASN A 269 3.58 6.60 4.63
C ASN A 269 4.44 6.69 5.92
N GLY A 270 4.13 5.95 6.98
CA GLY A 270 4.72 6.17 8.30
C GLY A 270 6.25 5.97 8.38
N ASN A 271 6.85 5.24 7.43
CA ASN A 271 8.32 5.15 7.33
C ASN A 271 8.97 6.50 7.00
N GLU A 272 8.28 7.35 6.25
CA GLU A 272 8.75 8.70 5.95
C GLU A 272 8.83 9.56 7.21
N GLU A 273 7.84 9.45 8.10
CA GLU A 273 7.82 10.20 9.36
C GLU A 273 9.04 9.85 10.22
N ILE A 274 9.33 8.56 10.36
CA ILE A 274 10.50 8.06 11.13
C ILE A 274 11.81 8.52 10.47
N ASN A 275 11.93 8.38 9.14
CA ASN A 275 13.14 8.78 8.41
C ASN A 275 13.34 10.31 8.41
N TRP A 276 12.27 11.08 8.34
CA TRP A 276 12.31 12.53 8.42
C TRP A 276 12.78 12.99 9.80
N TYR A 277 12.29 12.35 10.88
CA TYR A 277 12.81 12.62 12.22
C TYR A 277 14.32 12.42 12.29
N ASN A 278 14.83 11.27 11.83
CA ASN A 278 16.25 10.97 11.89
C ASN A 278 17.11 12.00 11.15
N ARG A 279 16.64 12.48 9.99
CA ARG A 279 17.36 13.50 9.21
C ARG A 279 17.38 14.87 9.90
N ASN A 280 16.32 15.19 10.64
CA ASN A 280 16.13 16.51 11.26
C ASN A 280 16.39 16.52 12.78
N TYR A 281 16.79 15.38 13.35
CA TYR A 281 17.06 15.21 14.77
C TYR A 281 18.12 16.19 15.30
N ASP A 282 19.16 16.44 14.51
CA ASP A 282 20.25 17.35 14.88
C ASP A 282 19.83 18.83 14.89
N ASN A 283 18.60 19.15 14.52
CA ASN A 283 18.07 20.51 14.62
C ASN A 283 17.82 20.86 16.10
N SER A 284 18.53 21.88 16.59
CA SER A 284 18.92 22.08 17.99
C SER A 284 17.80 22.14 19.03
N THR A 285 16.54 22.44 18.65
CA THR A 285 15.42 22.55 19.59
C THR A 285 14.98 21.19 20.13
N ILE A 286 14.78 20.17 19.26
CA ILE A 286 14.42 18.82 19.71
C ILE A 286 15.54 18.25 20.57
N LYS A 287 16.78 18.24 20.07
CA LYS A 287 17.94 17.73 20.80
C LYS A 287 18.13 18.37 22.18
N GLN A 288 17.82 19.67 22.32
CA GLN A 288 17.82 20.35 23.63
C GLN A 288 16.71 19.87 24.57
N ILE A 289 15.50 19.65 24.06
CA ILE A 289 14.37 19.12 24.85
C ILE A 289 14.63 17.67 25.27
N LEU A 290 15.19 16.84 24.37
CA LEU A 290 15.52 15.44 24.66
C LEU A 290 16.65 15.28 25.68
N LYS A 291 17.55 16.27 25.77
CA LYS A 291 18.56 16.32 26.84
C LYS A 291 17.94 16.53 28.23
N THR A 292 16.67 16.93 28.32
CA THR A 292 15.96 17.05 29.60
C THR A 292 15.22 15.76 29.92
N THR A 293 15.75 14.98 30.87
CA THR A 293 15.25 13.64 31.24
C THR A 293 14.00 13.65 32.13
N ASN A 294 13.49 14.84 32.49
CA ASN A 294 12.40 14.98 33.45
C ASN A 294 11.05 15.18 32.76
N LYS A 295 10.08 14.30 33.07
CA LYS A 295 8.64 14.43 32.73
C LYS A 295 8.14 15.87 32.79
N ASN A 296 8.45 16.55 33.89
CA ASN A 296 7.98 17.90 34.17
C ASN A 296 8.51 18.90 33.15
N ASN A 297 9.75 18.75 32.69
CA ASN A 297 10.32 19.63 31.67
C ASN A 297 9.64 19.43 30.31
N ILE A 298 9.34 18.18 29.94
CA ILE A 298 8.61 17.86 28.70
C ILE A 298 7.19 18.44 28.76
N ILE A 299 6.48 18.23 29.86
CA ILE A 299 5.12 18.77 30.08
C ILE A 299 5.13 20.31 30.06
N THR A 300 6.12 20.94 30.70
CA THR A 300 6.28 22.40 30.68
C THR A 300 6.49 22.89 29.26
N LYS A 301 7.37 22.26 28.47
CA LYS A 301 7.62 22.63 27.07
C LYS A 301 6.37 22.47 26.20
N ILE A 302 5.61 21.39 26.38
CA ILE A 302 4.32 21.24 25.69
C ILE A 302 3.37 22.37 26.10
N SER A 303 3.28 22.69 27.39
CA SER A 303 2.38 23.73 27.91
C SER A 303 2.77 25.13 27.44
N GLU A 304 4.07 25.44 27.30
CA GLU A 304 4.57 26.67 26.65
C GLU A 304 4.12 26.76 25.19
N MET A 305 4.07 25.63 24.49
CA MET A 305 3.73 25.56 23.06
C MET A 305 2.25 25.56 22.74
N ILE A 306 1.39 25.10 23.65
CA ILE A 306 -0.06 25.08 23.44
C ILE A 306 -0.81 26.10 24.30
N GLY A 307 -0.12 26.79 25.21
CA GLY A 307 -0.69 27.71 26.19
C GLY A 307 -1.38 26.97 27.35
N ASN A 308 -1.41 27.58 28.53
CA ASN A 308 -2.22 27.12 29.66
C ASN A 308 -3.67 27.57 29.45
N ILE A 309 -4.42 26.85 28.63
CA ILE A 309 -5.81 27.20 28.30
C ILE A 309 -6.77 26.43 29.20
N ASP A 310 -7.68 27.17 29.83
CA ASP A 310 -8.77 26.61 30.62
C ASP A 310 -9.73 25.84 29.71
N ILE A 311 -9.82 24.54 29.94
CA ILE A 311 -10.61 23.58 29.18
C ILE A 311 -12.14 23.81 29.30
N ASN A 312 -12.58 24.60 30.28
CA ASN A 312 -13.99 24.78 30.61
C ASN A 312 -14.66 25.98 29.92
N LYS A 313 -13.90 26.82 29.20
CA LYS A 313 -14.45 27.99 28.50
C LYS A 313 -14.27 27.85 26.99
N PRO A 314 -15.29 27.42 26.23
CA PRO A 314 -15.21 27.44 24.77
C PRO A 314 -15.11 28.89 24.27
N ASP A 315 -14.11 29.20 23.47
CA ASP A 315 -13.99 30.49 22.78
C ASP A 315 -14.88 30.41 21.53
N GLU A 316 -15.93 31.22 21.48
CA GLU A 316 -16.86 31.24 20.34
C GLU A 316 -16.10 31.54 19.03
N SER A 317 -16.51 30.87 17.95
CA SER A 317 -15.78 30.83 16.69
C SER A 317 -15.57 32.22 16.10
N LYS A 318 -14.34 32.75 16.24
CA LYS A 318 -13.86 33.88 15.44
C LYS A 318 -13.24 33.37 14.15
N GLU A 319 -13.46 34.10 13.06
CA GLU A 319 -12.75 33.83 11.82
C GLU A 319 -11.26 34.08 12.04
N LEU A 320 -10.41 33.14 11.61
CA LEU A 320 -8.95 33.26 11.76
C LEU A 320 -8.45 34.44 10.94
N SER A 321 -7.74 35.35 11.60
CA SER A 321 -7.19 36.56 10.98
C SER A 321 -5.82 36.30 10.33
N ASN A 322 -5.06 35.31 10.81
CA ASN A 322 -3.76 34.96 10.27
C ASN A 322 -3.88 33.99 9.07
N THR A 323 -3.34 34.38 7.92
CA THR A 323 -3.41 33.62 6.67
C THR A 323 -2.75 32.24 6.75
N ILE A 324 -1.63 32.09 7.48
CA ILE A 324 -0.97 30.79 7.65
C ILE A 324 -1.85 29.84 8.45
N LEU A 325 -2.43 30.32 9.56
CA LEU A 325 -3.34 29.52 10.38
C LEU A 325 -4.60 29.15 9.60
N LYS A 326 -5.18 30.09 8.84
CA LYS A 326 -6.36 29.85 7.99
C LYS A 326 -6.08 28.78 6.94
N ASN A 327 -4.97 28.89 6.22
CA ASN A 327 -4.63 27.97 5.13
C ASN A 327 -4.19 26.58 5.61
N ASN A 328 -3.75 26.46 6.87
CA ASN A 328 -3.23 25.22 7.44
C ASN A 328 -4.04 24.73 8.66
N LYS A 329 -5.25 25.25 8.84
CA LYS A 329 -6.08 25.06 10.04
C LYS A 329 -6.18 23.61 10.47
N TYR A 330 -6.50 22.72 9.52
CA TYR A 330 -6.67 21.29 9.78
C TYR A 330 -5.39 20.62 10.30
N GLU A 331 -4.26 20.85 9.62
CA GLU A 331 -2.96 20.30 9.99
C GLU A 331 -2.57 20.76 11.40
N ILE A 332 -2.73 22.05 11.68
CA ILE A 332 -2.41 22.66 12.97
C ILE A 332 -3.34 22.12 14.06
N LEU A 333 -4.64 22.03 13.82
CA LEU A 333 -5.59 21.46 14.77
C LEU A 333 -5.25 20.02 15.13
N ASN A 334 -4.87 19.20 14.15
CA ASN A 334 -4.47 17.82 14.40
C ASN A 334 -3.16 17.74 15.18
N ASN A 335 -2.21 18.61 14.88
CA ASN A 335 -0.97 18.68 15.63
C ASN A 335 -1.21 19.11 17.10
N ILE A 336 -2.06 20.11 17.33
CA ILE A 336 -2.45 20.51 18.70
C ILE A 336 -3.08 19.33 19.44
N LYS A 337 -4.04 18.63 18.83
CA LYS A 337 -4.69 17.44 19.44
C LYS A 337 -3.66 16.38 19.83
N GLY A 338 -2.70 16.10 18.94
CA GLY A 338 -1.62 15.16 19.19
C GLY A 338 -0.78 15.53 20.41
N LEU A 339 -0.44 16.82 20.59
CA LEU A 339 0.32 17.28 21.75
C LEU A 339 -0.47 17.30 23.05
N VAL A 340 -1.72 17.77 23.00
CA VAL A 340 -2.61 17.74 24.17
C VAL A 340 -2.74 16.29 24.65
N PHE A 341 -2.96 15.36 23.71
CA PHE A 341 -3.00 13.94 24.03
C PHE A 341 -1.68 13.46 24.63
N PHE A 342 -0.55 13.77 24.00
CA PHE A 342 0.76 13.33 24.49
C PHE A 342 1.04 13.82 25.91
N LYS A 343 0.65 15.06 26.25
CA LYS A 343 0.71 15.58 27.62
C LYS A 343 -0.09 14.71 28.59
N PHE A 344 -1.36 14.45 28.31
CA PHE A 344 -2.20 13.56 29.14
C PHE A 344 -1.63 12.15 29.25
N PHE A 345 -1.08 11.63 28.15
CA PHE A 345 -0.44 10.33 28.11
C PHE A 345 0.77 10.27 29.05
N LEU A 346 1.65 11.26 29.01
CA LEU A 346 2.78 11.37 29.93
C LEU A 346 2.30 11.50 31.37
N GLU A 347 1.31 12.35 31.63
CA GLU A 347 0.76 12.58 32.97
C GLU A 347 0.29 11.28 33.63
N LYS A 348 -0.47 10.46 32.89
CA LYS A 348 -1.06 9.21 33.35
C LYS A 348 -0.06 8.05 33.43
N ASN A 349 0.85 7.94 32.47
CA ASN A 349 1.62 6.70 32.25
C ASN A 349 3.13 6.82 32.47
N TRP A 350 3.65 8.00 32.81
CA TRP A 350 5.09 8.16 33.01
C TRP A 350 5.66 7.24 34.11
N ASN A 351 4.88 6.96 35.16
CA ASN A 351 5.35 6.20 36.31
C ASN A 351 5.25 4.68 36.13
N SER A 352 4.39 4.19 35.23
CA SER A 352 4.32 2.74 34.91
C SER A 352 5.51 2.28 34.08
N TYR A 353 6.34 3.21 33.62
CA TYR A 353 7.43 2.95 32.70
C TYR A 353 8.72 2.58 33.46
N ASN A 354 9.35 1.46 33.07
CA ASN A 354 10.65 0.98 33.57
C ASN A 354 11.78 2.02 33.37
N SER A 355 12.46 2.42 34.45
CA SER A 355 13.54 3.43 34.43
C SER A 355 14.60 3.19 33.36
N ASP A 356 14.97 1.94 33.11
CA ASP A 356 16.05 1.57 32.20
C ASP A 356 15.63 1.77 30.75
N LYS A 357 14.36 1.51 30.43
CA LYS A 357 13.84 1.80 29.10
C LYS A 357 13.78 3.33 28.83
N LYS A 358 13.65 4.17 29.90
CA LYS A 358 13.52 5.63 29.74
C LYS A 358 14.85 6.16 29.29
N SER A 359 15.92 5.70 29.92
CA SER A 359 17.28 6.04 29.53
C SER A 359 17.61 5.55 28.12
N GLU A 360 17.21 4.32 27.75
CA GLU A 360 17.42 3.78 26.39
C GLU A 360 16.74 4.58 25.28
N PHE A 361 15.57 5.17 25.50
CA PHE A 361 14.92 6.03 24.50
C PHE A 361 15.73 7.30 24.18
N TRP A 362 16.56 7.78 25.10
CA TRP A 362 17.40 8.96 24.87
C TRP A 362 18.70 8.62 24.12
N ASP A 363 19.06 7.34 24.08
CA ASP A 363 20.19 6.82 23.30
C ASP A 363 19.79 6.64 21.83
N ASP A 364 20.49 7.33 20.93
CA ASP A 364 20.16 7.32 19.50
C ASP A 364 20.28 5.92 18.88
N GLU A 365 21.27 5.12 19.31
CA GLU A 365 21.52 3.76 18.81
C GLU A 365 20.42 2.79 19.23
N LYS A 366 19.80 3.01 20.40
CA LYS A 366 18.74 2.15 20.93
C LYS A 366 17.34 2.63 20.57
N ARG A 367 17.12 3.96 20.55
CA ARG A 367 15.83 4.57 20.22
C ARG A 367 15.37 4.17 18.83
N TYR A 368 16.26 4.27 17.84
CA TYR A 368 15.85 4.08 16.45
C TYR A 368 15.34 2.67 16.16
N PRO A 369 16.08 1.59 16.50
CA PRO A 369 15.56 0.22 16.39
C PRO A 369 14.26 0.03 17.17
N GLY A 370 14.18 0.53 18.41
CA GLY A 370 12.98 0.38 19.24
C GLY A 370 11.74 1.08 18.69
N VAL A 371 11.88 2.29 18.14
CA VAL A 371 10.81 3.03 17.46
C VAL A 371 10.36 2.26 16.22
N PHE A 372 11.30 1.79 15.42
CA PHE A 372 11.01 1.12 14.16
C PHE A 372 10.33 -0.24 14.40
N ASP A 373 10.79 -1.00 15.39
CA ASP A 373 10.17 -2.26 15.79
C ASP A 373 8.76 -2.05 16.36
N GLY A 374 8.57 -1.02 17.19
CA GLY A 374 7.25 -0.66 17.69
C GLY A 374 6.28 -0.20 16.59
N TYR A 375 6.78 0.52 15.58
CA TYR A 375 6.02 0.88 14.39
C TYR A 375 5.65 -0.35 13.53
N LYS A 376 6.61 -1.24 13.27
CA LYS A 376 6.34 -2.51 12.56
C LYS A 376 5.29 -3.32 13.32
N LYS A 377 5.44 -3.51 14.64
CA LYS A 377 4.45 -4.17 15.49
C LYS A 377 3.07 -3.53 15.36
N TRP A 378 2.97 -2.19 15.42
CA TRP A 378 1.70 -1.48 15.26
C TRP A 378 0.99 -1.76 13.93
N ILE A 379 1.75 -1.87 12.83
CA ILE A 379 1.20 -2.25 11.52
C ILE A 379 0.85 -3.74 11.51
N SER A 380 1.72 -4.58 12.07
CA SER A 380 1.59 -6.04 12.08
C SER A 380 0.46 -6.58 12.96
N HIS A 381 0.05 -5.84 14.00
CA HIS A 381 -1.09 -6.20 14.87
C HIS A 381 -2.41 -6.35 14.10
N LYS A 382 -2.45 -6.06 12.80
CA LYS A 382 -3.65 -6.03 11.96
C LYS A 382 -3.56 -7.14 10.92
N LYS A 383 -3.87 -8.38 11.33
CA LYS A 383 -3.91 -9.56 10.45
C LYS A 383 -5.19 -9.60 9.63
N VAL A 384 -5.39 -8.61 8.77
CA VAL A 384 -6.52 -8.60 7.83
C VAL A 384 -6.21 -9.42 6.59
N LYS A 385 -7.23 -10.09 6.08
CA LYS A 385 -7.11 -10.94 4.91
C LYS A 385 -7.88 -10.37 3.73
N ASN A 386 -8.98 -9.65 3.92
CA ASN A 386 -9.89 -9.24 2.85
C ASN A 386 -9.58 -7.84 2.28
N ILE A 387 -9.03 -6.92 3.08
CA ILE A 387 -8.59 -5.60 2.62
C ILE A 387 -7.33 -5.69 1.73
N ILE A 388 -7.34 -4.99 0.60
CA ILE A 388 -6.20 -4.91 -0.34
C ILE A 388 -5.38 -3.65 -0.03
N TYR A 389 -4.26 -3.81 0.68
CA TYR A 389 -3.33 -2.70 0.92
C TYR A 389 -2.36 -2.50 -0.24
N VAL A 390 -2.21 -1.24 -0.65
CA VAL A 390 -1.41 -0.86 -1.81
C VAL A 390 -0.19 -0.05 -1.38
N GLY A 391 0.99 -0.64 -1.61
CA GLY A 391 2.29 0.02 -1.48
C GLY A 391 2.60 0.92 -2.67
N ALA A 392 3.66 1.73 -2.53
CA ALA A 392 4.09 2.65 -3.57
C ALA A 392 5.47 2.31 -4.12
N MET A 393 5.59 2.48 -5.43
CA MET A 393 6.82 2.33 -6.19
C MET A 393 7.05 3.56 -7.07
N ASN A 394 8.29 3.77 -7.46
CA ASN A 394 8.61 4.79 -8.44
C ASN A 394 8.48 4.28 -9.88
N SER A 395 8.59 5.20 -10.84
CA SER A 395 8.55 4.89 -12.27
C SER A 395 9.64 3.94 -12.74
N ASN A 396 10.64 3.59 -11.94
CA ASN A 396 11.66 2.60 -12.27
C ASN A 396 11.39 1.23 -11.66
N ASN A 397 10.21 1.01 -11.06
CA ASN A 397 9.86 -0.24 -10.38
C ASN A 397 10.71 -0.50 -9.11
N ILE A 398 11.12 0.58 -8.43
CA ILE A 398 11.86 0.55 -7.16
C ILE A 398 10.88 0.92 -6.02
N PRO A 399 10.91 0.22 -4.87
CA PRO A 399 10.11 0.59 -3.69
C PRO A 399 10.38 2.02 -3.25
N THR A 400 9.34 2.76 -2.85
CA THR A 400 9.53 4.07 -2.22
C THR A 400 9.95 3.92 -0.76
N ASN A 401 10.73 4.89 -0.26
CA ASN A 401 11.18 4.89 1.13
C ASN A 401 10.06 5.17 2.14
N PHE A 402 8.93 5.72 1.69
CA PHE A 402 7.81 6.07 2.55
C PHE A 402 6.82 4.93 2.75
N THR A 403 6.75 3.94 1.84
CA THR A 403 5.76 2.86 1.92
C THR A 403 5.89 2.11 3.24
N ALA A 404 4.79 2.08 4.00
CA ALA A 404 4.67 1.32 5.23
C ALA A 404 4.61 -0.18 4.95
N PHE A 405 5.25 -0.97 5.82
CA PHE A 405 5.27 -2.42 5.72
C PHE A 405 5.24 -3.08 7.10
N SER A 406 4.67 -4.28 7.15
CA SER A 406 4.61 -5.11 8.35
C SER A 406 5.90 -5.94 8.54
N ASP A 407 6.00 -6.60 9.69
CA ASP A 407 7.00 -7.64 9.91
C ASP A 407 6.71 -8.93 9.12
N GLN A 408 7.54 -9.96 9.33
CA GLN A 408 7.46 -11.25 8.65
C GLN A 408 6.22 -12.09 8.99
N THR A 409 5.44 -11.73 10.01
CA THR A 409 4.28 -12.51 10.48
C THR A 409 2.97 -12.07 9.84
N ASN A 410 2.92 -10.86 9.27
CA ASN A 410 1.77 -10.34 8.54
C ASN A 410 2.10 -10.27 7.05
N ASP A 411 1.56 -11.22 6.29
CA ASP A 411 1.92 -11.46 4.90
C ASP A 411 1.10 -10.65 3.88
N ASN A 412 0.04 -9.97 4.34
CA ASN A 412 -0.91 -9.24 3.47
C ASN A 412 -0.65 -7.73 3.39
N HIS A 413 0.40 -7.20 4.05
CA HIS A 413 0.67 -5.76 4.10
C HIS A 413 2.08 -5.38 3.60
N PRO A 414 2.20 -4.57 2.52
CA PRO A 414 1.17 -4.36 1.51
C PRO A 414 0.93 -5.64 0.71
N PHE A 415 -0.26 -5.78 0.15
CA PHE A 415 -0.63 -6.92 -0.69
C PHE A 415 -0.03 -6.79 -2.10
N ILE A 416 -0.11 -5.57 -2.64
CA ILE A 416 0.30 -5.22 -4.01
C ILE A 416 0.89 -3.81 -4.00
N SER A 417 1.49 -3.37 -5.10
CA SER A 417 1.96 -2.00 -5.28
C SER A 417 1.51 -1.38 -6.59
N ALA A 418 1.47 -0.05 -6.61
CA ALA A 418 1.36 0.75 -7.83
C ALA A 418 2.26 1.98 -7.74
N PHE A 419 2.27 2.80 -8.79
CA PHE A 419 3.10 3.99 -8.84
C PHE A 419 2.56 5.08 -7.91
N GLY A 420 3.40 5.58 -7.00
CA GLY A 420 3.00 6.57 -6.01
C GLY A 420 4.05 7.63 -5.68
N GLU A 421 5.19 7.64 -6.37
CA GLU A 421 6.18 8.71 -6.21
C GLU A 421 5.82 9.93 -7.07
N ASN A 422 6.00 11.12 -6.51
CA ASN A 422 5.74 12.38 -7.17
C ASN A 422 6.64 12.51 -8.42
N ARG A 423 6.05 12.97 -9.51
CA ARG A 423 6.72 13.20 -10.78
C ARG A 423 7.84 14.25 -10.72
N SER A 424 7.84 15.20 -9.79
CA SER A 424 8.91 16.21 -9.62
C SER A 424 10.18 15.63 -9.01
N VAL A 425 10.04 14.71 -8.04
CA VAL A 425 11.16 13.93 -7.50
C VAL A 425 11.69 12.99 -8.59
N GLN A 426 10.78 12.42 -9.39
CA GLN A 426 11.19 11.65 -10.57
C GLN A 426 11.89 12.51 -11.61
N SER A 427 11.46 13.72 -11.95
CA SER A 427 12.18 14.54 -12.94
C SER A 427 13.59 14.91 -12.50
N GLN A 428 13.84 15.02 -11.19
CA GLN A 428 15.18 15.26 -10.65
C GLN A 428 16.05 14.00 -10.70
N LEU A 429 15.50 12.81 -10.42
CA LEU A 429 16.26 11.55 -10.33
C LEU A 429 16.28 10.74 -11.64
N TYR A 430 15.29 10.90 -12.50
CA TYR A 430 15.12 10.19 -13.78
C TYR A 430 16.30 10.37 -14.74
N PRO A 431 16.85 11.59 -14.91
CA PRO A 431 18.05 11.78 -15.71
C PRO A 431 19.18 10.85 -15.27
N HIS A 432 19.43 10.80 -13.97
CA HIS A 432 20.50 9.99 -13.41
C HIS A 432 20.24 8.48 -13.63
N TYR A 433 19.04 7.99 -13.31
CA TYR A 433 18.72 6.56 -13.48
C TYR A 433 18.73 6.10 -14.95
N LYS A 434 18.14 6.89 -15.85
CA LYS A 434 18.12 6.57 -17.28
C LYS A 434 19.53 6.58 -17.86
N THR A 435 20.32 7.59 -17.49
CA THR A 435 21.73 7.69 -17.87
C THR A 435 22.49 6.43 -17.46
N GLN A 436 22.35 5.97 -16.22
CA GLN A 436 23.04 4.76 -15.76
C GLN A 436 22.56 3.50 -16.48
N LYS A 437 21.25 3.37 -16.76
CA LYS A 437 20.72 2.23 -17.52
C LYS A 437 21.31 2.19 -18.95
N LEU A 438 21.22 3.31 -19.67
CA LEU A 438 21.78 3.43 -21.03
C LEU A 438 23.29 3.20 -21.03
N LEU A 439 24.00 3.73 -20.02
CA LEU A 439 25.43 3.54 -19.86
C LEU A 439 25.80 2.08 -19.61
N ASN A 440 25.02 1.34 -18.82
CA ASN A 440 25.24 -0.08 -18.57
C ASN A 440 24.94 -0.94 -19.82
N GLU A 441 23.84 -0.66 -20.53
CA GLU A 441 23.52 -1.31 -21.80
C GLU A 441 24.63 -1.06 -22.84
N TYR A 442 25.13 0.18 -22.90
CA TYR A 442 26.24 0.57 -23.76
C TYR A 442 27.53 -0.15 -23.38
N LYS A 443 27.93 -0.15 -22.10
CA LYS A 443 29.12 -0.85 -21.59
C LYS A 443 29.10 -2.34 -21.91
N ASN A 444 27.94 -2.99 -21.79
CA ASN A 444 27.81 -4.41 -22.06
C ASN A 444 27.97 -4.74 -23.56
N LYS A 445 27.47 -3.89 -24.46
CA LYS A 445 27.69 -4.04 -25.90
C LYS A 445 29.15 -3.72 -26.28
N PHE A 446 29.66 -2.59 -25.78
CA PHE A 446 30.98 -2.07 -26.11
C PHE A 446 32.14 -2.97 -25.63
N LYS A 447 31.99 -3.63 -24.46
CA LYS A 447 32.98 -4.60 -23.96
C LYS A 447 33.21 -5.78 -24.91
N ASN A 448 32.22 -6.14 -25.72
CA ASN A 448 32.32 -7.25 -26.65
C ASN A 448 32.99 -6.84 -27.98
N GLU A 449 33.28 -5.55 -28.17
CA GLU A 449 33.59 -5.00 -29.50
C GLU A 449 35.01 -4.39 -29.62
N GLN A 450 35.76 -4.10 -28.53
CA GLN A 450 37.06 -3.41 -28.65
C GLN A 450 38.18 -3.77 -27.65
N ASN A 451 39.43 -3.64 -28.13
CA ASN A 451 40.70 -3.68 -27.38
C ASN A 451 41.22 -2.26 -27.07
N LEU A 452 40.58 -1.55 -26.13
CA LEU A 452 41.02 -0.21 -25.70
C LEU A 452 41.80 -0.26 -24.37
N SER A 453 42.69 0.72 -24.16
CA SER A 453 43.35 0.91 -22.86
C SER A 453 42.33 1.34 -21.79
N ARG A 454 42.61 1.02 -20.52
CA ARG A 454 41.71 1.33 -19.39
C ARG A 454 41.39 2.82 -19.28
N LYS A 455 42.36 3.70 -19.58
CA LYS A 455 42.21 5.16 -19.47
C LYS A 455 41.32 5.73 -20.58
N ASP A 456 41.40 5.15 -21.78
CA ASP A 456 40.58 5.57 -22.92
C ASP A 456 39.13 5.11 -22.75
N LEU A 457 38.94 3.89 -22.23
CA LEU A 457 37.63 3.36 -21.82
C LEU A 457 36.93 4.26 -20.79
N GLU A 458 37.65 4.72 -19.77
CA GLU A 458 37.08 5.59 -18.74
C GLU A 458 36.68 6.97 -19.28
N SER A 459 37.47 7.55 -20.20
CA SER A 459 37.13 8.83 -20.84
C SER A 459 35.92 8.69 -21.76
N HIS A 460 35.89 7.64 -22.57
CA HIS A 460 34.79 7.33 -23.48
C HIS A 460 33.46 7.14 -22.74
N TYR A 461 33.46 6.40 -21.61
CA TYR A 461 32.25 6.22 -20.82
C TYR A 461 31.77 7.51 -20.15
N LYS A 462 32.67 8.42 -19.75
CA LYS A 462 32.28 9.74 -19.21
C LYS A 462 31.63 10.62 -20.28
N GLU A 463 32.07 10.55 -21.53
CA GLU A 463 31.46 11.29 -22.63
C GLU A 463 30.06 10.75 -22.93
N LYS A 464 29.91 9.42 -23.01
CA LYS A 464 28.61 8.77 -23.19
C LYS A 464 27.65 9.03 -22.02
N GLU A 465 28.15 9.09 -20.79
CA GLU A 465 27.35 9.48 -19.63
C GLU A 465 26.77 10.90 -19.78
N LYS A 466 27.55 11.86 -20.29
CA LYS A 466 27.05 13.23 -20.56
C LYS A 466 26.00 13.26 -21.68
N GLU A 467 26.23 12.54 -22.78
CA GLU A 467 25.27 12.42 -23.89
C GLU A 467 23.93 11.83 -23.41
N PHE A 468 23.99 10.71 -22.70
CA PHE A 468 22.79 10.06 -22.15
C PHE A 468 22.09 10.93 -21.10
N MET A 469 22.85 11.69 -20.31
CA MET A 469 22.29 12.69 -19.39
C MET A 469 21.54 13.80 -20.15
N GLY A 470 22.10 14.29 -21.26
CA GLY A 470 21.43 15.28 -22.13
C GLY A 470 20.11 14.76 -22.70
N ILE A 471 20.10 13.52 -23.22
CA ILE A 471 18.89 12.85 -23.71
C ILE A 471 17.86 12.70 -22.58
N ALA A 472 18.30 12.24 -21.41
CA ALA A 472 17.42 11.98 -20.29
C ALA A 472 16.83 13.27 -19.71
N ILE A 473 17.58 14.38 -19.66
CA ILE A 473 17.11 15.71 -19.27
C ILE A 473 16.11 16.27 -20.29
N ALA A 474 16.37 16.14 -21.60
CA ALA A 474 15.45 16.63 -22.64
C ALA A 474 14.08 15.93 -22.58
N GLU A 475 14.07 14.67 -22.14
CA GLU A 475 12.85 13.90 -21.89
C GLU A 475 12.21 14.20 -20.53
N THR A 476 12.87 14.93 -19.62
CA THR A 476 12.23 15.34 -18.37
C THR A 476 11.16 16.40 -18.59
N ARG A 477 10.12 16.30 -17.77
CA ARG A 477 8.93 17.15 -17.77
C ARG A 477 9.22 18.64 -17.47
N GLU A 478 10.37 19.01 -16.92
CA GLU A 478 10.70 20.41 -16.60
C GLU A 478 10.69 21.33 -17.82
N SER A 479 11.02 20.81 -19.03
CA SER A 479 10.92 21.56 -20.29
C SER A 479 9.47 21.80 -20.75
N LEU A 480 8.57 20.84 -20.48
CA LEU A 480 7.14 20.91 -20.77
C LEU A 480 6.38 21.82 -19.79
N TYR A 481 6.84 21.91 -18.54
CA TYR A 481 6.13 22.61 -17.46
C TYR A 481 6.44 24.11 -17.35
N ARG A 482 7.66 24.56 -17.71
CA ARG A 482 7.99 26.01 -17.72
C ARG A 482 7.02 26.85 -18.56
N ASN A 483 6.31 26.24 -19.51
CA ASN A 483 5.32 26.90 -20.36
C ASN A 483 3.91 27.02 -19.73
N LEU A 484 3.57 26.25 -18.68
CA LEU A 484 2.23 26.26 -18.07
C LEU A 484 2.07 27.34 -16.99
N SER A 485 3.16 27.86 -16.43
CA SER A 485 3.14 28.74 -15.26
C SER A 485 2.91 30.23 -15.56
N THR A 486 2.81 30.64 -16.83
CA THR A 486 2.94 32.07 -17.20
C THR A 486 1.63 32.84 -17.43
N ASN A 487 0.43 32.24 -17.47
CA ASN A 487 -0.76 32.96 -17.96
C ASN A 487 -2.09 32.71 -17.22
N PHE A 488 -2.30 33.14 -15.96
CA PHE A 488 -3.66 33.08 -15.35
C PHE A 488 -3.91 34.15 -14.26
N TYR A 489 -4.96 34.99 -14.40
CA TYR A 489 -5.38 36.01 -13.41
C TYR A 489 -6.91 36.02 -13.16
N SER A 490 -7.42 35.05 -12.40
CA SER A 490 -8.81 35.03 -11.90
C SER A 490 -8.95 34.10 -10.66
N SER A 491 -9.84 34.39 -9.71
CA SER A 491 -9.92 33.70 -8.41
C SER A 491 -10.36 32.22 -8.48
N ASN A 492 -11.29 31.87 -9.37
CA ASN A 492 -11.67 30.46 -9.61
C ASN A 492 -10.53 29.69 -10.29
N TYR A 493 -9.77 30.35 -11.17
CA TYR A 493 -8.58 29.78 -11.80
C TYR A 493 -7.46 29.56 -10.79
N LEU A 494 -7.31 30.42 -9.77
CA LEU A 494 -6.32 30.21 -8.71
C LEU A 494 -6.61 28.93 -7.91
N THR A 495 -7.89 28.67 -7.57
CA THR A 495 -8.28 27.44 -6.88
C THR A 495 -8.02 26.19 -7.75
N PHE A 496 -8.37 26.25 -9.04
CA PHE A 496 -8.09 25.17 -9.98
C PHE A 496 -6.58 24.96 -10.18
N LYS A 497 -5.80 26.03 -10.32
CA LYS A 497 -4.34 25.98 -10.41
C LYS A 497 -3.72 25.31 -9.19
N ASP A 498 -4.17 25.66 -7.98
CA ASP A 498 -3.71 25.03 -6.75
C ASP A 498 -4.01 23.52 -6.71
N TYR A 499 -5.12 23.09 -7.30
CA TYR A 499 -5.43 21.67 -7.49
C TYR A 499 -4.51 21.00 -8.49
N ILE A 500 -4.24 21.64 -9.63
CA ILE A 500 -3.32 21.11 -10.65
C ILE A 500 -1.89 21.04 -10.13
N ASP A 501 -1.42 22.05 -9.40
CA ASP A 501 -0.09 22.09 -8.79
C ASP A 501 0.07 20.97 -7.74
N TYR A 502 -0.96 20.76 -6.91
CA TYR A 502 -0.98 19.67 -5.94
C TYR A 502 -1.03 18.30 -6.64
N PHE A 503 -1.95 18.12 -7.59
CA PHE A 503 -2.10 16.90 -8.39
C PHE A 503 -0.80 16.51 -9.10
N ASN A 504 -0.10 17.50 -9.64
CA ASN A 504 1.20 17.36 -10.27
C ASN A 504 2.28 16.86 -9.30
N SER A 505 2.31 17.44 -8.09
CA SER A 505 3.31 17.16 -7.06
C SER A 505 2.90 16.08 -6.05
N PHE A 506 1.74 15.44 -6.27
CA PHE A 506 1.18 14.46 -5.35
C PHE A 506 2.05 13.19 -5.30
N ALA A 507 2.40 12.79 -4.08
CA ALA A 507 3.12 11.57 -3.76
C ALA A 507 2.46 10.88 -2.57
N GLY A 508 2.48 9.56 -2.58
CA GLY A 508 2.09 8.73 -1.46
C GLY A 508 1.49 7.41 -1.90
N THR A 509 1.33 6.51 -0.95
CA THR A 509 0.51 5.30 -1.12
C THR A 509 -0.96 5.64 -1.45
N SER A 510 -1.40 6.84 -1.07
CA SER A 510 -2.68 7.47 -1.46
C SER A 510 -2.79 7.81 -2.96
N MET A 511 -1.68 7.85 -3.70
CA MET A 511 -1.67 7.90 -5.17
C MET A 511 -1.70 6.49 -5.79
N SER A 512 -1.05 5.50 -5.15
CA SER A 512 -1.00 4.12 -5.62
C SER A 512 -2.35 3.40 -5.48
N ALA A 513 -3.03 3.56 -4.34
CA ALA A 513 -4.33 2.92 -4.08
C ALA A 513 -5.38 3.21 -5.17
N PRO A 514 -5.65 4.47 -5.56
CA PRO A 514 -6.64 4.75 -6.59
C PRO A 514 -6.26 4.23 -7.98
N MET A 515 -4.96 3.99 -8.28
CA MET A 515 -4.58 3.30 -9.52
C MET A 515 -5.05 1.85 -9.52
N ILE A 516 -4.93 1.14 -8.40
CA ILE A 516 -5.43 -0.24 -8.27
C ILE A 516 -6.95 -0.28 -8.31
N THR A 517 -7.63 0.65 -7.62
CA THR A 517 -9.09 0.81 -7.72
C THR A 517 -9.52 1.04 -9.17
N GLY A 518 -8.84 1.94 -9.88
CA GLY A 518 -9.13 2.24 -11.28
C GLY A 518 -8.92 1.04 -12.21
N ILE A 519 -7.85 0.27 -12.02
CA ILE A 519 -7.57 -0.97 -12.77
C ILE A 519 -8.68 -2.01 -12.58
N LEU A 520 -9.09 -2.25 -11.33
CA LEU A 520 -10.15 -3.22 -11.03
C LEU A 520 -11.51 -2.75 -11.56
N SER A 521 -11.83 -1.47 -11.40
CA SER A 521 -13.05 -0.86 -11.95
C SER A 521 -13.09 -0.97 -13.49
N LEU A 522 -11.97 -0.68 -14.16
CA LEU A 522 -11.85 -0.86 -15.61
C LEU A 522 -12.01 -2.33 -16.01
N MET A 523 -11.45 -3.26 -15.25
CA MET A 523 -11.58 -4.69 -15.54
C MET A 523 -13.05 -5.12 -15.49
N GLN A 524 -13.78 -4.75 -14.43
CA GLN A 524 -15.22 -5.01 -14.29
C GLN A 524 -16.01 -4.46 -15.48
N ASN A 525 -15.70 -3.24 -15.92
CA ASN A 525 -16.32 -2.65 -17.10
C ASN A 525 -16.04 -3.46 -18.38
N LYS A 526 -14.81 -3.94 -18.55
CA LYS A 526 -14.41 -4.73 -19.74
C LYS A 526 -15.06 -6.11 -19.80
N ILE A 527 -15.22 -6.77 -18.65
CA ILE A 527 -15.90 -8.08 -18.57
C ILE A 527 -17.41 -7.97 -18.37
N LYS A 528 -17.92 -6.74 -18.18
CA LYS A 528 -19.33 -6.41 -17.95
C LYS A 528 -19.98 -7.17 -16.79
N ARG A 529 -19.22 -7.38 -15.73
CA ARG A 529 -19.69 -7.96 -14.47
C ARG A 529 -18.79 -7.55 -13.33
N GLU A 530 -19.28 -7.73 -12.11
CA GLU A 530 -18.42 -7.60 -10.94
C GLU A 530 -17.38 -8.72 -10.88
N LEU A 531 -16.18 -8.34 -10.46
CA LEU A 531 -15.19 -9.31 -10.01
C LEU A 531 -15.53 -9.69 -8.58
N THR A 532 -15.38 -10.97 -8.27
CA THR A 532 -15.31 -11.36 -6.86
C THR A 532 -14.03 -10.81 -6.23
N LEU A 533 -14.00 -10.61 -4.91
CA LEU A 533 -12.80 -10.24 -4.16
C LEU A 533 -11.67 -11.24 -4.41
N ASN A 534 -12.01 -12.53 -4.52
CA ASN A 534 -11.03 -13.57 -4.79
C ASN A 534 -10.44 -13.47 -6.21
N GLU A 535 -11.28 -13.23 -7.21
CA GLU A 535 -10.82 -12.94 -8.58
C GLU A 535 -9.95 -11.68 -8.63
N ALA A 536 -10.35 -10.60 -7.94
CA ALA A 536 -9.57 -9.38 -7.90
C ALA A 536 -8.16 -9.64 -7.35
N LYS A 537 -8.04 -10.35 -6.23
CA LYS A 537 -6.76 -10.68 -5.62
C LYS A 537 -5.89 -11.58 -6.46
N ILE A 538 -6.45 -12.66 -7.01
CA ILE A 538 -5.67 -13.59 -7.80
C ILE A 538 -5.19 -12.96 -9.10
N LEU A 539 -6.01 -12.12 -9.76
CA LEU A 539 -5.60 -11.38 -10.94
C LEU A 539 -4.49 -10.38 -10.61
N LEU A 540 -4.64 -9.60 -9.53
CA LEU A 540 -3.63 -8.65 -9.09
C LEU A 540 -2.31 -9.34 -8.77
N ALA A 541 -2.34 -10.40 -7.98
CA ALA A 541 -1.15 -11.16 -7.63
C ALA A 541 -0.54 -11.76 -8.90
N SER A 542 -1.24 -12.64 -9.62
CA SER A 542 -0.71 -13.41 -10.76
C SER A 542 -0.18 -12.56 -11.91
N SER A 543 -0.73 -11.36 -12.11
CA SER A 543 -0.27 -10.44 -13.15
C SER A 543 0.90 -9.54 -12.72
N ALA A 544 1.32 -9.61 -11.46
CA ALA A 544 2.29 -8.68 -10.90
C ALA A 544 3.73 -8.99 -11.30
N THR A 545 4.46 -7.94 -11.65
CA THR A 545 5.91 -7.96 -11.80
C THR A 545 6.57 -7.46 -10.52
N TYR A 546 7.46 -8.25 -9.93
CA TYR A 546 8.22 -7.84 -8.74
C TYR A 546 9.08 -6.60 -8.97
N SER A 547 9.41 -5.90 -7.88
CA SER A 547 10.35 -4.76 -7.89
C SER A 547 11.74 -5.15 -8.42
N SER A 548 12.40 -4.22 -9.11
CA SER A 548 13.60 -4.46 -9.92
C SER A 548 14.93 -4.52 -9.16
N THR A 549 14.96 -4.28 -7.85
CA THR A 549 16.25 -4.16 -7.13
C THR A 549 16.28 -4.89 -5.79
N THR A 550 17.30 -5.73 -5.65
CA THR A 550 18.05 -5.88 -4.40
C THR A 550 18.53 -4.49 -3.97
N THR A 551 17.99 -4.07 -2.86
CA THR A 551 18.31 -2.87 -2.09
C THR A 551 19.72 -2.92 -1.54
N SER A 552 20.71 -2.59 -2.36
CA SER A 552 22.04 -2.17 -1.92
C SER A 552 22.85 -1.65 -3.10
N LYS A 553 23.12 -0.33 -3.14
CA LYS A 553 24.36 0.30 -3.66
C LYS A 553 24.32 1.83 -3.84
N HIS A 554 23.18 2.50 -3.75
CA HIS A 554 23.10 3.91 -4.20
C HIS A 554 22.51 4.93 -3.21
N ILE A 555 22.64 4.72 -1.91
CA ILE A 555 22.38 5.78 -0.92
C ILE A 555 23.70 6.16 -0.26
N ASN A 556 24.40 7.13 -0.83
CA ASN A 556 25.67 7.66 -0.31
C ASN A 556 25.48 8.65 0.86
N PHE A 557 24.42 8.52 1.67
CA PHE A 557 24.25 9.34 2.86
C PHE A 557 23.61 8.57 4.02
N LYS A 558 24.45 8.34 5.06
CA LYS A 558 24.12 8.09 6.48
C LYS A 558 23.79 6.62 6.88
N PRO A 559 23.92 6.28 8.19
CA PRO A 559 24.66 5.17 8.79
C PRO A 559 24.15 3.76 8.43
N GLU A 560 24.97 2.74 8.70
CA GLU A 560 24.76 1.32 8.36
C GLU A 560 23.33 0.80 8.65
N TYR A 561 22.66 1.29 9.69
CA TYR A 561 21.26 0.96 10.02
C TYR A 561 20.19 1.49 9.04
N ILE A 562 20.45 2.57 8.29
CA ILE A 562 19.53 3.08 7.24
C ILE A 562 19.53 2.13 6.04
N ILE A 563 20.66 1.46 5.78
CA ILE A 563 20.83 0.55 4.65
C ILE A 563 20.00 -0.73 4.85
N GLU A 564 20.01 -1.32 6.06
CA GLU A 564 19.17 -2.48 6.39
C GLU A 564 17.66 -2.15 6.27
N ASN A 565 17.23 -0.95 6.68
CA ASN A 565 15.83 -0.52 6.64
C ASN A 565 15.33 -0.12 5.25
N THR A 566 16.24 0.11 4.30
CA THR A 566 15.85 0.22 2.89
C THR A 566 15.58 -1.13 2.27
N SER A 567 16.04 -2.22 2.88
CA SER A 567 16.02 -3.53 2.25
C SER A 567 14.69 -4.26 2.24
N GLU A 568 14.27 -4.72 1.05
CA GLU A 568 13.10 -5.60 0.91
C GLU A 568 13.52 -7.03 1.25
N PHE A 569 12.73 -7.71 2.09
CA PHE A 569 12.86 -9.14 2.33
C PHE A 569 11.68 -9.89 1.72
N TRP A 570 11.92 -11.15 1.36
CA TRP A 570 10.88 -12.07 0.88
C TRP A 570 10.12 -12.67 2.06
N LYS A 571 8.80 -12.76 1.91
CA LYS A 571 7.90 -13.44 2.83
C LYS A 571 7.59 -14.87 2.34
N ASN A 572 6.94 -15.67 3.18
CA ASN A 572 6.63 -17.07 2.90
C ASN A 572 5.69 -17.24 1.69
N ASN A 573 4.72 -16.34 1.53
CA ASN A 573 3.82 -16.29 0.36
C ASN A 573 4.47 -15.68 -0.91
N LYS A 574 5.80 -15.53 -0.92
CA LYS A 574 6.59 -14.90 -2.00
C LYS A 574 6.22 -13.45 -2.30
N THR A 575 5.62 -12.74 -1.35
CA THR A 575 5.58 -11.27 -1.43
C THR A 575 6.91 -10.67 -0.95
N LYS A 576 7.17 -9.42 -1.32
CA LYS A 576 8.23 -8.60 -0.71
C LYS A 576 7.62 -7.68 0.35
N SER A 577 8.41 -7.40 1.40
CA SER A 577 7.95 -6.59 2.54
C SER A 577 7.35 -5.23 2.16
N LYS A 578 7.92 -4.49 1.20
CA LYS A 578 7.43 -3.15 0.82
C LYS A 578 6.55 -3.14 -0.42
N THR A 579 6.66 -4.13 -1.29
CA THR A 579 6.01 -4.11 -2.61
C THR A 579 4.95 -5.19 -2.81
N GLY A 580 4.74 -6.07 -1.83
CA GLY A 580 3.76 -7.14 -1.94
C GLY A 580 4.13 -8.07 -3.10
N TYR A 581 3.15 -8.43 -3.93
CA TYR A 581 3.38 -9.17 -5.17
C TYR A 581 4.03 -8.34 -6.29
N GLY A 582 4.15 -7.02 -6.13
CA GLY A 582 4.72 -6.09 -7.12
C GLY A 582 3.65 -5.27 -7.85
N ILE A 583 3.91 -4.91 -9.11
CA ILE A 583 3.02 -4.07 -9.91
C ILE A 583 2.19 -4.93 -10.88
N PRO A 584 0.85 -4.96 -10.77
CA PRO A 584 -0.01 -5.73 -11.65
C PRO A 584 0.02 -5.20 -13.08
N LYS A 585 -0.17 -6.09 -14.05
CA LYS A 585 -0.24 -5.76 -15.48
C LYS A 585 -1.64 -6.01 -16.01
N PHE A 586 -2.34 -4.94 -16.39
CA PHE A 586 -3.73 -5.02 -16.83
C PHE A 586 -3.94 -6.00 -18.00
N PHE A 587 -3.05 -6.02 -18.99
CA PHE A 587 -3.15 -6.96 -20.11
C PHE A 587 -3.02 -8.43 -19.70
N GLU A 588 -2.18 -8.74 -18.71
CA GLU A 588 -2.09 -10.10 -18.14
C GLU A 588 -3.34 -10.43 -17.32
N MET A 589 -3.85 -9.48 -16.53
CA MET A 589 -5.14 -9.68 -15.82
C MET A 589 -6.26 -10.00 -16.81
N LYS A 590 -6.34 -9.26 -17.92
CA LYS A 590 -7.33 -9.48 -18.98
C LYS A 590 -7.16 -10.87 -19.60
N LYS A 591 -5.92 -11.26 -19.91
CA LYS A 591 -5.60 -12.60 -20.41
C LYS A 591 -6.04 -13.70 -19.43
N PHE A 592 -5.78 -13.54 -18.13
CA PHE A 592 -6.16 -14.55 -17.16
C PHE A 592 -7.67 -14.68 -16.95
N ILE A 593 -8.39 -13.57 -16.87
CA ILE A 593 -9.85 -13.60 -16.64
C ILE A 593 -10.64 -14.04 -17.88
N MET A 594 -10.10 -13.79 -19.08
CA MET A 594 -10.69 -14.28 -20.34
C MET A 594 -10.34 -15.76 -20.59
N ASN A 595 -9.25 -16.25 -20.02
CA ASN A 595 -8.89 -17.66 -20.00
C ASN A 595 -9.44 -18.35 -18.73
N LYS A 596 -9.14 -19.64 -18.55
CA LYS A 596 -9.66 -20.40 -17.41
C LYS A 596 -8.87 -20.09 -16.13
N VAL A 597 -9.51 -19.38 -15.20
CA VAL A 597 -9.14 -19.39 -13.77
C VAL A 597 -9.60 -20.72 -13.17
N ILE A 598 -8.68 -21.46 -12.55
CA ILE A 598 -8.98 -22.74 -11.91
C ILE A 598 -9.81 -22.46 -10.64
N SER A 599 -10.86 -23.24 -10.42
CA SER A 599 -11.85 -23.07 -9.35
C SER A 599 -11.98 -24.33 -8.50
N TYR A 600 -12.75 -24.26 -7.41
CA TYR A 600 -13.00 -25.40 -6.52
C TYR A 600 -13.33 -26.71 -7.25
N SER A 601 -14.21 -26.65 -8.27
CA SER A 601 -14.70 -27.83 -9.00
C SER A 601 -13.64 -28.50 -9.88
N ASP A 602 -12.58 -27.78 -10.21
CA ASP A 602 -11.49 -28.32 -11.04
C ASP A 602 -10.54 -29.23 -10.24
N PHE A 603 -10.52 -29.09 -8.91
CA PHE A 603 -9.68 -29.92 -8.05
C PHE A 603 -10.37 -31.22 -7.67
N LYS A 604 -9.63 -32.33 -7.81
CA LYS A 604 -10.08 -33.67 -7.44
C LYS A 604 -9.57 -34.05 -6.04
N ASN A 605 -10.33 -34.89 -5.34
CA ASN A 605 -9.88 -35.49 -4.09
C ASN A 605 -8.74 -36.46 -4.39
N ASP A 606 -7.76 -36.48 -3.51
CA ASP A 606 -6.72 -37.49 -3.51
C ASP A 606 -7.16 -38.65 -2.60
N ASN A 607 -6.99 -39.90 -3.07
CA ASN A 607 -7.85 -41.03 -2.67
C ASN A 607 -7.38 -41.82 -1.43
N LYS A 608 -6.25 -41.47 -0.79
CA LYS A 608 -5.81 -42.15 0.45
C LYS A 608 -6.37 -41.45 1.70
N SER A 609 -6.53 -42.18 2.81
CA SER A 609 -7.19 -41.67 4.02
C SER A 609 -6.51 -40.45 4.66
N GLU A 610 -5.18 -40.33 4.59
CA GLU A 610 -4.43 -39.11 4.95
C GLU A 610 -4.48 -38.03 3.85
N GLU A 611 -4.69 -38.44 2.59
CA GLU A 611 -4.82 -37.58 1.41
C GLU A 611 -6.19 -36.88 1.30
N LEU A 612 -7.20 -37.31 2.09
CA LEU A 612 -8.51 -36.64 2.23
C LEU A 612 -8.41 -35.18 2.68
N LEU A 613 -7.27 -34.76 3.23
CA LEU A 613 -7.01 -33.40 3.73
C LEU A 613 -6.38 -32.48 2.68
N SER A 614 -6.37 -32.91 1.41
CA SER A 614 -5.86 -32.12 0.31
C SER A 614 -6.67 -32.31 -0.97
N LYS A 615 -6.41 -31.44 -1.93
CA LYS A 615 -6.99 -31.49 -3.27
C LYS A 615 -5.98 -31.10 -4.32
N SER A 616 -5.94 -31.85 -5.42
CA SER A 616 -4.91 -31.69 -6.44
C SER A 616 -5.48 -31.40 -7.82
N TYR A 617 -4.83 -30.49 -8.54
CA TYR A 617 -5.03 -30.23 -9.96
C TYR A 617 -3.80 -30.72 -10.72
N LYS A 618 -4.01 -31.64 -11.67
CA LYS A 618 -2.95 -32.27 -12.45
C LYS A 618 -2.96 -31.76 -13.88
N HIS A 619 -1.79 -31.50 -14.45
CA HIS A 619 -1.66 -31.12 -15.85
C HIS A 619 -0.32 -31.52 -16.44
N ASN A 620 -0.34 -31.86 -17.73
CA ASN A 620 0.86 -32.30 -18.46
C ASN A 620 1.61 -31.10 -19.02
N ILE A 621 2.93 -31.15 -18.93
CA ILE A 621 3.85 -30.19 -19.55
C ILE A 621 4.62 -30.93 -20.64
N SER A 622 4.44 -30.52 -21.89
CA SER A 622 5.05 -31.19 -23.05
C SER A 622 6.32 -30.53 -23.56
N HIS A 623 6.70 -29.36 -23.04
CA HIS A 623 7.83 -28.57 -23.51
C HIS A 623 8.56 -27.88 -22.37
N ASN A 624 9.83 -27.56 -22.58
CA ASN A 624 10.61 -26.81 -21.61
C ASN A 624 10.01 -25.42 -21.34
N PHE A 625 10.18 -24.94 -20.12
CA PHE A 625 9.66 -23.66 -19.64
C PHE A 625 10.74 -22.91 -18.87
N ASN A 626 10.71 -21.58 -18.98
CA ASN A 626 11.56 -20.72 -18.18
C ASN A 626 11.07 -20.64 -16.74
N ASN A 627 9.76 -20.55 -16.54
CA ASN A 627 9.16 -20.38 -15.23
C ASN A 627 7.80 -21.09 -15.13
N LEU A 628 7.57 -21.77 -14.01
CA LEU A 628 6.24 -22.28 -13.62
C LEU A 628 5.85 -21.63 -12.29
N THR A 629 4.73 -20.91 -12.28
CA THR A 629 4.24 -20.22 -11.07
C THR A 629 2.79 -20.60 -10.82
N GLY A 630 2.49 -21.04 -9.60
CA GLY A 630 1.13 -21.27 -9.13
C GLY A 630 0.77 -20.19 -8.13
N THR A 631 -0.35 -19.50 -8.35
CA THR A 631 -0.92 -18.55 -7.39
C THR A 631 -2.31 -19.03 -7.01
N PHE A 632 -2.57 -19.11 -5.70
CA PHE A 632 -3.84 -19.53 -5.12
C PHE A 632 -4.37 -18.38 -4.29
N SER A 633 -5.68 -18.17 -4.32
CA SER A 633 -6.35 -17.17 -3.49
C SER A 633 -7.62 -17.77 -2.91
N TYR A 634 -7.92 -17.45 -1.66
CA TYR A 634 -9.19 -17.81 -1.04
C TYR A 634 -9.83 -16.66 -0.26
N THR A 635 -11.15 -16.73 -0.15
CA THR A 635 -11.99 -15.85 0.68
C THR A 635 -13.03 -16.70 1.42
N ILE A 636 -13.29 -16.35 2.67
CA ILE A 636 -14.18 -17.08 3.57
C ILE A 636 -15.40 -16.21 3.81
N LYS A 637 -16.58 -16.66 3.36
CA LYS A 637 -17.86 -15.97 3.58
C LYS A 637 -18.51 -16.29 4.92
N LYS A 638 -18.11 -17.40 5.53
CA LYS A 638 -18.60 -17.88 6.82
C LYS A 638 -17.52 -18.77 7.39
N THR A 639 -17.23 -18.72 8.68
CA THR A 639 -16.24 -19.62 9.30
C THR A 639 -16.81 -21.03 9.48
N PHE A 640 -15.94 -22.04 9.63
CA PHE A 640 -16.39 -23.42 9.82
C PHE A 640 -17.19 -23.59 11.13
N ASP A 641 -16.77 -22.94 12.21
CA ASP A 641 -17.49 -22.96 13.50
C ASP A 641 -18.91 -22.38 13.37
N SER A 642 -19.05 -21.24 12.68
CA SER A 642 -20.36 -20.64 12.39
C SER A 642 -21.21 -21.54 11.48
N TYR A 643 -20.59 -22.27 10.56
CA TYR A 643 -21.28 -23.27 9.74
C TYR A 643 -21.79 -24.45 10.57
N LEU A 644 -20.96 -25.00 11.46
CA LEU A 644 -21.36 -26.07 12.39
C LEU A 644 -22.53 -25.64 13.27
N ASP A 645 -22.63 -24.36 13.60
CA ASP A 645 -23.78 -23.79 14.32
C ASP A 645 -25.08 -23.74 13.52
N SER A 646 -24.98 -23.55 12.21
CA SER A 646 -26.17 -23.52 11.34
C SER A 646 -26.72 -24.89 10.95
N ILE A 647 -25.98 -25.97 11.19
CA ILE A 647 -26.45 -27.32 10.87
C ILE A 647 -27.03 -28.01 12.11
N ILE A 648 -28.10 -28.76 11.91
CA ILE A 648 -28.67 -29.67 12.91
C ILE A 648 -27.92 -31.01 12.76
N PRO A 649 -27.16 -31.46 13.76
CA PRO A 649 -26.42 -32.72 13.66
C PRO A 649 -27.37 -33.90 13.44
N GLY A 650 -27.19 -34.62 12.33
CA GLY A 650 -28.01 -35.77 11.95
C GLY A 650 -27.63 -37.06 12.67
N SER A 651 -26.45 -37.11 13.32
CA SER A 651 -25.99 -38.26 14.08
C SER A 651 -25.31 -37.86 15.41
N ASN A 652 -25.16 -38.83 16.32
CA ASN A 652 -24.45 -38.62 17.58
C ASN A 652 -22.98 -38.22 17.36
N ASP A 653 -22.35 -38.79 16.33
CA ASP A 653 -20.97 -38.46 15.95
C ASP A 653 -20.82 -37.00 15.55
N GLU A 654 -21.75 -36.47 14.75
CA GLU A 654 -21.74 -35.05 14.37
C GLU A 654 -21.92 -34.12 15.58
N LYS A 655 -22.70 -34.54 16.59
CA LYS A 655 -22.81 -33.80 17.86
C LYS A 655 -21.47 -33.77 18.59
N ILE A 656 -20.75 -34.90 18.62
CA ILE A 656 -19.43 -35.00 19.24
C ILE A 656 -18.41 -34.15 18.48
N ILE A 657 -18.37 -34.24 17.15
CA ILE A 657 -17.50 -33.42 16.28
C ILE A 657 -17.71 -31.94 16.56
N LYS A 658 -18.97 -31.47 16.50
CA LYS A 658 -19.33 -30.07 16.77
C LYS A 658 -18.88 -29.63 18.16
N LYS A 659 -19.09 -30.46 19.19
CA LYS A 659 -18.67 -30.15 20.56
C LYS A 659 -17.15 -30.02 20.67
N LEU A 660 -16.40 -30.99 20.16
CA LEU A 660 -14.93 -31.02 20.28
C LEU A 660 -14.27 -29.86 19.53
N ILE A 661 -14.75 -29.55 18.33
CA ILE A 661 -14.25 -28.42 17.54
C ILE A 661 -14.51 -27.10 18.27
N LYS A 662 -15.70 -26.92 18.83
CA LYS A 662 -16.02 -25.73 19.63
C LYS A 662 -15.13 -25.58 20.86
N GLU A 663 -14.91 -26.67 21.60
CA GLU A 663 -14.02 -26.66 22.76
C GLU A 663 -12.57 -26.33 22.36
N TYR A 664 -12.10 -26.87 21.24
CA TYR A 664 -10.78 -26.55 20.69
C TYR A 664 -10.67 -25.07 20.30
N ASN A 665 -11.65 -24.56 19.54
CA ASN A 665 -11.69 -23.18 19.07
C ASN A 665 -11.78 -22.18 20.23
N ALA A 666 -12.56 -22.49 21.27
CA ALA A 666 -12.68 -21.67 22.47
C ALA A 666 -11.37 -21.57 23.27
N LYS A 667 -10.58 -22.66 23.31
CA LYS A 667 -9.25 -22.69 23.95
C LYS A 667 -8.16 -22.04 23.11
N ASN A 668 -8.29 -22.10 21.78
CA ASN A 668 -7.26 -21.65 20.83
C ASN A 668 -7.72 -20.44 20.01
N LYS A 669 -8.41 -19.47 20.62
CA LYS A 669 -8.92 -18.28 19.92
C LYS A 669 -7.85 -17.51 19.12
N ASN A 670 -6.60 -17.52 19.59
CA ASN A 670 -5.49 -16.85 18.89
C ASN A 670 -5.00 -17.62 17.64
N ASP A 671 -5.36 -18.89 17.49
CA ASP A 671 -5.01 -19.73 16.34
C ASP A 671 -5.99 -19.60 15.18
N TYR A 672 -7.16 -19.00 15.41
CA TYR A 672 -8.21 -18.75 14.42
C TYR A 672 -7.74 -17.84 13.27
N ASN A 673 -6.73 -17.00 13.53
CA ASN A 673 -6.14 -16.08 12.57
C ASN A 673 -4.97 -16.69 11.76
N LYS A 674 -4.67 -17.98 11.93
CA LYS A 674 -3.63 -18.69 11.16
C LYS A 674 -4.06 -18.95 9.72
N ASN A 675 -3.11 -19.35 8.88
CA ASN A 675 -3.37 -19.71 7.49
C ASN A 675 -4.28 -20.94 7.40
N PHE A 676 -5.36 -20.81 6.62
CA PHE A 676 -6.37 -21.86 6.44
C PHE A 676 -5.96 -22.90 5.41
N PHE A 677 -5.11 -22.49 4.45
CA PHE A 677 -4.70 -23.31 3.33
C PHE A 677 -3.22 -23.14 3.07
N ASP A 678 -2.45 -24.23 3.10
CA ASP A 678 -1.14 -24.24 2.48
C ASP A 678 -1.25 -24.71 1.04
N VAL A 679 -0.27 -24.33 0.23
CA VAL A 679 -0.24 -24.72 -1.17
C VAL A 679 1.10 -25.33 -1.53
N ALA A 680 1.04 -26.50 -2.15
CA ALA A 680 2.17 -27.18 -2.74
C ALA A 680 2.04 -27.17 -4.26
N LEU A 681 3.15 -26.94 -4.95
CA LEU A 681 3.27 -27.24 -6.36
C LEU A 681 4.38 -28.28 -6.50
N THR A 682 4.01 -29.45 -7.00
CA THR A 682 4.91 -30.56 -7.31
C THR A 682 5.05 -30.65 -8.81
N ILE A 683 6.27 -30.86 -9.29
CA ILE A 683 6.53 -31.20 -10.70
C ILE A 683 7.23 -32.56 -10.72
N GLU A 684 6.63 -33.50 -11.42
CA GLU A 684 7.24 -34.77 -11.81
C GLU A 684 7.76 -34.62 -13.24
N MET A 685 9.05 -34.84 -13.45
CA MET A 685 9.74 -34.49 -14.68
C MET A 685 10.50 -35.69 -15.25
N ASN A 686 10.39 -35.87 -16.56
CA ASN A 686 11.34 -36.63 -17.36
C ASN A 686 12.40 -35.67 -17.90
N CYS A 687 13.66 -35.98 -17.61
CA CYS A 687 14.80 -35.15 -17.97
C CYS A 687 15.83 -35.93 -18.80
N GLU A 688 16.59 -35.20 -19.60
CA GLU A 688 17.66 -35.74 -20.44
C GLU A 688 18.94 -34.88 -20.30
N ARG A 689 20.09 -35.53 -20.08
CA ARG A 689 21.41 -34.89 -20.03
C ARG A 689 22.49 -35.80 -20.60
N PHE A 690 23.58 -35.23 -21.10
CA PHE A 690 24.77 -35.99 -21.45
C PHE A 690 25.61 -36.28 -20.19
N ASP A 691 26.17 -37.49 -20.10
CA ASP A 691 27.15 -37.84 -19.07
C ASP A 691 28.57 -37.37 -19.41
N LYS A 692 29.57 -37.82 -18.64
CA LYS A 692 30.96 -37.39 -18.82
C LYS A 692 31.58 -38.02 -20.08
N GLU A 693 31.01 -39.11 -20.54
CA GLU A 693 31.41 -39.92 -21.67
C GLU A 693 30.71 -39.45 -22.96
N GLY A 694 29.71 -38.57 -22.86
CA GLY A 694 28.97 -38.00 -23.98
C GLY A 694 27.70 -38.78 -24.36
N GLU A 695 27.28 -39.74 -23.54
CA GLU A 695 26.07 -40.54 -23.75
C GLU A 695 24.84 -39.83 -23.19
N LEU A 696 23.71 -39.95 -23.90
CA LEU A 696 22.45 -39.33 -23.48
C LEU A 696 21.77 -40.18 -22.39
N ILE A 697 21.71 -39.65 -21.17
CA ILE A 697 21.03 -40.27 -20.04
C ILE A 697 19.64 -39.65 -19.85
N LYS A 698 18.63 -40.53 -19.75
CA LYS A 698 17.26 -40.17 -19.35
C LYS A 698 17.05 -40.48 -17.87
N TYR A 699 16.43 -39.56 -17.13
CA TYR A 699 16.14 -39.77 -15.71
C TYR A 699 14.84 -39.09 -15.30
N LYS A 700 14.21 -39.62 -14.24
CA LYS A 700 13.02 -39.03 -13.62
C LYS A 700 13.42 -38.27 -12.36
N THR A 701 12.80 -37.12 -12.14
CA THR A 701 12.99 -36.34 -10.92
C THR A 701 11.67 -35.69 -10.51
N GLU A 702 11.45 -35.57 -9.21
CA GLU A 702 10.32 -34.86 -8.64
C GLU A 702 10.85 -33.69 -7.81
N ARG A 703 10.16 -32.56 -7.87
CA ARG A 703 10.44 -31.43 -6.99
C ARG A 703 9.16 -30.77 -6.51
N THR A 704 9.15 -30.43 -5.23
CA THR A 704 8.01 -29.78 -4.58
C THR A 704 8.41 -28.44 -4.00
N LYS A 705 7.55 -27.43 -4.17
CA LYS A 705 7.66 -26.11 -3.54
C LYS A 705 6.39 -25.82 -2.77
N PHE A 706 6.57 -25.37 -1.53
CA PHE A 706 5.49 -25.00 -0.63
C PHE A 706 5.39 -23.48 -0.49
N SER A 707 4.16 -23.02 -0.29
CA SER A 707 3.79 -21.69 0.18
C SER A 707 2.92 -21.90 1.41
N ASN A 708 3.46 -21.55 2.57
CA ASN A 708 2.90 -21.81 3.89
C ASN A 708 2.95 -20.55 4.76
N SER A 709 2.46 -19.44 4.22
CA SER A 709 2.40 -18.19 4.99
C SER A 709 1.62 -18.38 6.28
N PHE A 710 1.91 -17.56 7.29
CA PHE A 710 1.21 -17.67 8.58
C PHE A 710 -0.19 -17.04 8.53
N SER A 711 -0.39 -16.01 7.71
CA SER A 711 -1.57 -15.15 7.76
C SER A 711 -2.14 -14.79 6.39
N SER A 712 -1.54 -15.25 5.30
CA SER A 712 -1.97 -14.90 3.95
C SER A 712 -3.25 -15.61 3.54
N ASN A 713 -4.03 -14.97 2.68
CA ASN A 713 -5.08 -15.63 1.91
C ASN A 713 -4.79 -15.72 0.41
N VAL A 714 -3.57 -15.36 0.03
CA VAL A 714 -3.01 -15.61 -1.29
C VAL A 714 -1.66 -16.31 -1.12
N GLU A 715 -1.50 -17.45 -1.77
CA GLU A 715 -0.28 -18.25 -1.70
C GLU A 715 0.35 -18.30 -3.09
N ARG A 716 1.68 -18.28 -3.14
CA ARG A 716 2.41 -18.33 -4.40
C ARG A 716 3.58 -19.29 -4.32
N THR A 717 3.63 -20.21 -5.27
CA THR A 717 4.76 -21.10 -5.51
C THR A 717 5.42 -20.72 -6.83
N HIS A 718 6.74 -20.93 -6.91
CA HIS A 718 7.52 -20.60 -8.09
C HIS A 718 8.64 -21.61 -8.31
N PHE A 719 8.73 -22.08 -9.56
CA PHE A 719 9.83 -22.85 -10.11
C PHE A 719 10.49 -22.07 -11.24
N GLY A 720 11.82 -21.99 -11.20
CA GLY A 720 12.61 -21.48 -12.31
C GLY A 720 12.86 -22.54 -13.38
N ASN A 721 13.71 -22.20 -14.35
CA ASN A 721 14.04 -23.02 -15.52
C ASN A 721 14.73 -24.33 -15.12
N TYR A 722 14.42 -25.39 -15.88
CA TYR A 722 15.09 -26.67 -15.82
C TYR A 722 15.80 -26.98 -17.15
N THR A 723 17.13 -26.88 -17.15
CA THR A 723 17.99 -27.04 -18.34
C THR A 723 17.92 -28.40 -19.03
N HIS A 724 17.33 -29.40 -18.38
CA HIS A 724 17.26 -30.78 -18.86
C HIS A 724 15.83 -31.30 -18.98
N PHE A 725 14.82 -30.44 -18.85
CA PHE A 725 13.42 -30.87 -18.91
C PHE A 725 13.02 -31.24 -20.34
N VAL A 726 12.39 -32.40 -20.49
CA VAL A 726 11.79 -32.85 -21.76
C VAL A 726 10.28 -32.74 -21.70
N ASN A 727 9.68 -33.48 -20.78
CA ASN A 727 8.24 -33.46 -20.51
C ASN A 727 7.99 -33.86 -19.06
N GLY A 728 6.76 -33.71 -18.59
CA GLY A 728 6.41 -34.05 -17.23
C GLY A 728 4.97 -33.70 -16.91
N GLU A 729 4.66 -33.77 -15.63
CA GLU A 729 3.35 -33.44 -15.08
C GLU A 729 3.56 -32.54 -13.86
N TYR A 730 2.68 -31.58 -13.66
CA TYR A 730 2.63 -30.87 -12.38
C TYR A 730 1.34 -31.17 -11.64
N TYR A 731 1.45 -31.14 -10.33
CA TYR A 731 0.38 -31.28 -9.37
C TYR A 731 0.34 -30.01 -8.53
N TYR A 732 -0.77 -29.31 -8.59
CA TYR A 732 -1.02 -28.17 -7.73
C TYR A 732 -1.98 -28.58 -6.63
N THR A 733 -1.45 -28.67 -5.41
CA THR A 733 -2.13 -29.25 -4.26
C THR A 733 -2.46 -28.18 -3.23
N ILE A 734 -3.73 -28.13 -2.83
CA ILE A 734 -4.22 -27.31 -1.73
C ILE A 734 -4.30 -28.20 -0.49
N ILE A 735 -3.67 -27.77 0.60
CA ILE A 735 -3.61 -28.48 1.88
C ILE A 735 -4.53 -27.76 2.87
N TYR A 736 -5.45 -28.49 3.51
CA TYR A 736 -6.47 -27.93 4.39
C TYR A 736 -6.03 -27.85 5.86
N ASN A 737 -5.18 -26.88 6.19
CA ASN A 737 -4.62 -26.69 7.53
C ASN A 737 -5.66 -26.62 8.66
N GLU A 738 -6.79 -25.95 8.43
CA GLU A 738 -7.89 -25.91 9.42
C GLU A 738 -8.45 -27.31 9.68
N CYS A 739 -8.68 -28.10 8.63
CA CYS A 739 -9.21 -29.47 8.75
C CYS A 739 -8.17 -30.44 9.36
N LEU A 740 -6.88 -30.27 9.08
CA LEU A 740 -5.78 -31.02 9.69
C LEU A 740 -5.78 -30.86 11.23
N LYS A 741 -5.90 -29.63 11.72
CA LYS A 741 -5.97 -29.39 13.17
C LYS A 741 -7.18 -30.08 13.82
N TYR A 742 -8.33 -30.04 13.15
CA TYR A 742 -9.52 -30.72 13.66
C TYR A 742 -9.38 -32.24 13.58
N TRP A 743 -8.75 -32.76 12.53
CA TRP A 743 -8.41 -34.17 12.41
C TRP A 743 -7.58 -34.64 13.61
N ASP A 744 -6.55 -33.90 14.00
CA ASP A 744 -5.68 -34.23 15.14
C ASP A 744 -6.48 -34.29 16.45
N VAL A 745 -7.32 -33.28 16.70
CA VAL A 745 -8.19 -33.21 17.89
C VAL A 745 -9.15 -34.39 17.97
N LEU A 746 -9.76 -34.74 16.85
CA LEU A 746 -10.72 -35.86 16.78
C LEU A 746 -10.01 -37.22 16.88
N SER A 747 -8.83 -37.35 16.28
CA SER A 747 -8.00 -38.56 16.36
C SER A 747 -7.57 -38.84 17.79
N ASP A 748 -7.09 -37.82 18.51
CA ASP A 748 -6.71 -37.91 19.92
C ASP A 748 -7.89 -38.33 20.82
N TYR A 749 -9.08 -37.80 20.55
CA TYR A 749 -10.29 -38.17 21.28
C TYR A 749 -10.63 -39.66 21.06
N TYR A 750 -10.62 -40.12 19.80
CA TYR A 750 -10.91 -41.51 19.47
C TYR A 750 -9.85 -42.47 20.01
N ASP A 751 -8.57 -42.14 19.92
CA ASP A 751 -7.48 -43.00 20.41
C ASP A 751 -7.56 -43.20 21.94
N LYS A 752 -7.98 -42.18 22.69
CA LYS A 752 -8.26 -42.29 24.14
C LYS A 752 -9.47 -43.16 24.43
N LYS A 753 -10.49 -43.15 23.56
CA LYS A 753 -11.70 -43.96 23.70
C LYS A 753 -11.46 -45.43 23.31
N LEU A 754 -10.74 -45.66 22.22
CA LEU A 754 -10.27 -46.98 21.77
C LEU A 754 -9.47 -47.69 22.87
N LYS A 755 -8.49 -47.01 23.48
CA LYS A 755 -7.71 -47.54 24.59
C LYS A 755 -8.54 -47.88 25.84
N LYS A 756 -9.67 -47.20 26.07
CA LYS A 756 -10.53 -47.42 27.25
C LYS A 756 -11.61 -48.48 27.04
N HIS A 757 -12.06 -48.69 25.81
CA HIS A 757 -13.27 -49.48 25.54
C HIS A 757 -13.08 -50.57 24.48
N GLY A 758 -11.87 -50.79 23.96
CA GLY A 758 -11.59 -51.83 22.96
C GLY A 758 -12.36 -51.63 21.65
N GLU A 759 -12.59 -50.38 21.24
CA GLU A 759 -13.29 -50.08 19.99
C GLU A 759 -12.44 -50.45 18.74
N ASP A 760 -13.08 -50.54 17.58
CA ASP A 760 -12.48 -50.92 16.28
C ASP A 760 -11.89 -49.70 15.54
N SER A 761 -10.71 -49.84 14.94
CA SER A 761 -10.06 -48.82 14.09
C SER A 761 -10.95 -48.35 12.93
N THR A 762 -11.82 -49.21 12.43
CA THR A 762 -12.81 -48.88 11.38
C THR A 762 -13.77 -47.78 11.82
N LYS A 763 -14.09 -47.69 13.13
CA LYS A 763 -14.94 -46.61 13.68
C LYS A 763 -14.22 -45.26 13.70
N LYS A 764 -12.90 -45.24 13.90
CA LYS A 764 -12.09 -44.00 13.83
C LYS A 764 -12.12 -43.45 12.41
N GLU A 765 -11.90 -44.29 11.41
CA GLU A 765 -11.95 -43.89 9.99
C GLU A 765 -13.33 -43.36 9.57
N GLN A 766 -14.41 -44.03 9.98
CA GLN A 766 -15.78 -43.56 9.72
C GLN A 766 -16.06 -42.21 10.39
N PHE A 767 -15.62 -42.03 11.64
CA PHE A 767 -15.80 -40.78 12.37
C PHE A 767 -15.07 -39.62 11.71
N ILE A 768 -13.83 -39.87 11.28
CA ILE A 768 -13.02 -38.88 10.60
C ILE A 768 -13.55 -38.56 9.19
N SER A 769 -14.05 -39.56 8.45
CA SER A 769 -14.72 -39.35 7.16
C SER A 769 -15.94 -38.42 7.28
N LYS A 770 -16.67 -38.47 8.41
CA LYS A 770 -17.75 -37.52 8.70
C LYS A 770 -17.26 -36.09 8.88
N LEU A 771 -16.13 -35.86 9.56
CA LEU A 771 -15.50 -34.52 9.64
C LEU A 771 -15.22 -34.01 8.23
N TRP A 772 -14.57 -34.82 7.39
CA TRP A 772 -14.25 -34.43 6.02
C TRP A 772 -15.51 -34.12 5.21
N HIS A 773 -16.57 -34.91 5.34
CA HIS A 773 -17.83 -34.65 4.66
C HIS A 773 -18.43 -33.29 5.07
N LEU A 774 -18.47 -32.99 6.37
CA LEU A 774 -18.94 -31.70 6.90
C LEU A 774 -18.08 -30.53 6.38
N TYR A 775 -16.75 -30.67 6.45
CA TYR A 775 -15.81 -29.66 6.02
C TYR A 775 -15.87 -29.43 4.50
N ASN A 776 -16.02 -30.48 3.72
CA ASN A 776 -16.12 -30.38 2.26
C ASN A 776 -17.43 -29.68 1.82
N ASN A 777 -18.55 -29.94 2.51
CA ASN A 777 -19.80 -29.23 2.29
C ASN A 777 -19.68 -27.74 2.67
N TYR A 778 -18.96 -27.45 3.74
CA TYR A 778 -18.59 -26.09 4.13
C TYR A 778 -17.79 -25.37 3.04
N LEU A 779 -16.69 -25.98 2.55
CA LEU A 779 -15.84 -25.41 1.51
C LEU A 779 -16.66 -25.06 0.26
N LYS A 780 -17.49 -25.99 -0.22
CA LYS A 780 -18.34 -25.79 -1.41
C LYS A 780 -19.29 -24.60 -1.30
N LYS A 781 -19.76 -24.30 -0.09
CA LYS A 781 -20.83 -23.32 0.12
C LYS A 781 -20.33 -21.96 0.59
N TYR A 782 -19.23 -21.93 1.35
CA TYR A 782 -18.80 -20.73 2.07
C TYR A 782 -17.34 -20.33 1.82
N VAL A 783 -16.57 -21.12 1.08
CA VAL A 783 -15.20 -20.76 0.71
C VAL A 783 -15.09 -20.62 -0.81
N ASN A 784 -14.76 -19.41 -1.25
CA ASN A 784 -14.42 -19.14 -2.62
C ASN A 784 -12.91 -19.21 -2.75
N TYR A 785 -12.40 -20.17 -3.52
CA TYR A 785 -10.98 -20.20 -3.85
C TYR A 785 -10.75 -20.41 -5.35
N ASN A 786 -9.64 -19.85 -5.81
CA ASN A 786 -9.22 -19.85 -7.20
C ASN A 786 -7.72 -20.10 -7.28
N ALA A 787 -7.28 -20.66 -8.40
CA ALA A 787 -5.88 -20.81 -8.74
C ALA A 787 -5.61 -20.32 -10.18
N ILE A 788 -4.44 -19.72 -10.38
CA ILE A 788 -3.89 -19.42 -11.69
C ILE A 788 -2.50 -20.04 -11.74
N ILE A 789 -2.28 -20.83 -12.79
CA ILE A 789 -0.99 -21.47 -13.04
C ILE A 789 -0.46 -20.94 -14.36
N THR A 790 0.72 -20.34 -14.32
CA THR A 790 1.37 -19.75 -15.48
C THR A 790 2.63 -20.52 -15.83
N ILE A 791 2.74 -20.91 -17.10
CA ILE A 791 3.91 -21.54 -17.69
C ILE A 791 4.44 -20.57 -18.75
N ASN A 792 5.67 -20.08 -18.56
CA ASN A 792 6.33 -19.11 -19.45
C ASN A 792 7.70 -19.63 -19.91
#